data_AF-A0A947KFV7-F1
#
_entry.id   AF-A0A947KFV7-F1
#
_cell.length_a   1.000
_cell.length_b   1.000
_cell.length_c   1.000
_cell.angle_alpha   90.00
_cell.angle_beta   90.00
_cell.angle_gamma   90.00
#
_symmetry.space_group_name_H-M   'P 1'
#
loop_
_entity.id
_entity.type
_entity.pdbx_description
1 polymer ?
#
loop_
_entity_poly.entity_id
_entity_poly.type
_entity_poly.pdbx_seq_one_letter_code
_entity_poly.pdbx_strand_id
1 'polypeptide(L)'
;MKNKNNPFTRLILFVLVLCVNQGIAQDNSWMIYDDSEVAEIHITVDPDILEWIYDGANLNSDSLHIAQFHFKNRYIDENVENIGFRLRGNTSRASAKKSFKISFNTFVSGREFYGLDKMNLNGEHNDPSIIRSKLCWDFFHDIGMSASRAAHAAVYINDEYYGLYISVEHIDDEFVDKRYADPSGNLWKCLWPADLSYRGPNPEDYYPYQDETRPYELKTNEEEYDYSQLARFIDILNNTSDNDFADSIEQILVVPEVLQYFAMNILTGSWDDYRFLKNNYYLYHEPSIDKFHLIPYDYDNTFGIDWFATDWFVVDPYNYPVNDDSGRPLMRLLDIPEYRNLFTHFIEFYSQNVTDLALIESRIDSIKDMITPWAEMDLYRTYDYGFTINDFHQSYSSNPYSNRHVKNGLKEFINRRNASLSYQLHYLDSNPIIYDLDYRPKQPGPEDSVYVSVAAFSHADISGIEIQFHPGHLTVIESYPMACSPAADAKIAEQADRWTGVIPPLGTGGFGRFQVMAIDAKEASSIYPRKDYIFINATEIQDVSLKINEFLASNEATNSDDAGDYDDWVELVNTGEQTIALSGLYLTDKPDNLTKWQFPFGGGVLEPGAFLVVWCDEDEEQIGYHTNFKLSAGGEFIALVAEDGVTIIDSLSFGEQATDVSFGRFPDGADVWQQFNVPTPGLSNQSGANIDKNLFVSGFSLAQNYPNPFNASTMIEYNLTEKGVVQINILNITGQLIRTLYSGEQPAGEYRLRWDATDQGSGIYFCELWTDAHRYMMKMMLLK
;
A
#
# COMPACT_ATOMS: atom_id res chain seq x y z
N MET A 1 -14.30 14.60 -65.32
CA MET A 1 -15.50 15.30 -64.78
C MET A 1 -15.88 14.56 -63.50
N LYS A 2 -15.55 15.16 -62.33
CA LYS A 2 -16.49 15.69 -61.31
C LYS A 2 -17.20 14.55 -60.55
N ASN A 3 -17.17 14.41 -59.23
CA ASN A 3 -16.82 15.25 -58.06
C ASN A 3 -16.42 14.28 -56.92
N LYS A 4 -15.41 14.51 -56.07
CA LYS A 4 -15.17 15.54 -55.03
C LYS A 4 -16.00 15.41 -53.74
N ASN A 5 -15.25 15.40 -52.62
CA ASN A 5 -15.57 15.67 -51.20
C ASN A 5 -16.04 14.46 -50.38
N ASN A 6 -15.51 14.15 -49.18
CA ASN A 6 -15.00 15.05 -48.13
C ASN A 6 -13.94 14.38 -47.20
N PRO A 7 -13.05 15.16 -46.54
CA PRO A 7 -12.06 14.74 -45.53
C PRO A 7 -12.52 15.01 -44.08
N PHE A 8 -11.63 14.77 -43.09
CA PHE A 8 -11.71 15.14 -41.64
C PHE A 8 -12.60 14.23 -40.78
N THR A 9 -12.24 13.70 -39.60
CA THR A 9 -11.13 13.89 -38.63
C THR A 9 -11.09 12.62 -37.76
N ARG A 10 -9.91 12.01 -37.50
CA ARG A 10 -9.78 11.04 -36.39
C ARG A 10 -9.78 11.84 -35.09
N LEU A 11 -10.90 11.79 -34.36
CA LEU A 11 -10.97 12.28 -33.00
C LEU A 11 -10.21 11.27 -32.12
N ILE A 12 -9.00 11.62 -31.70
CA ILE A 12 -8.30 10.95 -30.61
C ILE A 12 -9.02 11.43 -29.35
N LEU A 13 -9.84 10.55 -28.75
CA LEU A 13 -10.44 10.82 -27.46
C LEU A 13 -9.33 10.59 -26.41
N PHE A 14 -8.76 11.68 -25.92
CA PHE A 14 -8.03 11.68 -24.65
C PHE A 14 -9.05 11.37 -23.56
N VAL A 15 -9.01 10.16 -23.00
CA VAL A 15 -9.67 9.88 -21.73
C VAL A 15 -8.77 10.51 -20.66
N LEU A 16 -9.17 11.69 -20.19
CA LEU A 16 -8.67 12.26 -18.95
C LEU A 16 -9.18 11.33 -17.83
N VAL A 17 -8.28 10.55 -17.24
CA VAL A 17 -8.53 9.88 -15.96
C VAL A 17 -8.48 10.99 -14.92
N LEU A 18 -9.65 11.47 -14.50
CA LEU A 18 -9.79 12.29 -13.31
C LEU A 18 -9.92 11.31 -12.13
N CYS A 19 -8.81 11.00 -11.47
CA CYS A 19 -8.85 10.38 -10.15
C CYS A 19 -9.41 11.42 -9.17
N VAL A 20 -10.59 11.14 -8.61
CA VAL A 20 -11.09 11.83 -7.43
C VAL A 20 -10.62 11.02 -6.23
N ASN A 21 -9.66 11.57 -5.48
CA ASN A 21 -9.20 11.03 -4.20
C ASN A 21 -10.08 11.57 -3.08
N GLN A 22 -10.61 10.69 -2.23
CA GLN A 22 -11.03 10.99 -0.86
C GLN A 22 -10.64 9.79 0.04
N GLY A 23 -10.21 10.06 1.27
CA GLY A 23 -10.35 9.10 2.37
C GLY A 23 -9.09 8.64 3.08
N ILE A 24 -8.12 8.03 2.38
CA ILE A 24 -6.75 7.84 2.92
C ILE A 24 -6.15 9.25 3.00
N ALA A 25 -5.33 9.59 3.99
CA ALA A 25 -4.47 10.77 3.87
C ALA A 25 -3.70 10.58 2.56
N GLN A 26 -4.17 11.25 1.49
CA GLN A 26 -3.72 10.95 0.14
C GLN A 26 -2.21 11.12 0.18
N ASP A 27 -1.45 10.04 0.01
CA ASP A 27 0.01 10.12 0.08
C ASP A 27 0.47 10.97 -1.10
N ASN A 28 0.53 12.27 -0.88
CA ASN A 28 0.87 13.23 -1.90
C ASN A 28 2.38 13.42 -1.99
N SER A 29 3.16 12.61 -1.26
CA SER A 29 4.62 12.66 -1.30
C SER A 29 5.16 12.34 -2.69
N TRP A 30 4.41 11.63 -3.54
CA TRP A 30 4.77 11.42 -4.94
C TRP A 30 4.92 12.75 -5.70
N MET A 31 4.18 13.80 -5.32
CA MET A 31 4.24 15.12 -5.97
C MET A 31 5.60 15.79 -5.76
N ILE A 32 6.29 15.48 -4.64
CA ILE A 32 7.64 15.98 -4.34
C ILE A 32 8.69 15.31 -5.23
N TYR A 33 8.47 14.04 -5.56
CA TYR A 33 9.39 13.21 -6.34
C TYR A 33 8.97 13.07 -7.81
N ASP A 34 8.05 13.91 -8.28
CA ASP A 34 7.75 14.02 -9.71
C ASP A 34 9.02 14.44 -10.45
N ASP A 35 9.45 13.62 -11.40
CA ASP A 35 10.66 13.83 -12.18
C ASP A 35 10.37 14.28 -13.62
N SER A 36 9.18 14.84 -13.85
CA SER A 36 8.78 15.42 -15.14
C SER A 36 9.31 16.84 -15.36
N GLU A 37 9.81 17.48 -14.29
CA GLU A 37 10.52 18.75 -14.31
C GLU A 37 11.51 18.85 -13.15
N VAL A 38 12.35 19.89 -13.14
CA VAL A 38 13.23 20.21 -12.02
C VAL A 38 12.47 21.13 -11.06
N ALA A 39 12.30 20.70 -9.81
CA ALA A 39 11.69 21.53 -8.78
C ALA A 39 12.61 22.70 -8.40
N GLU A 40 12.05 23.87 -8.08
CA GLU A 40 12.78 24.98 -7.46
C GLU A 40 12.61 24.89 -5.94
N ILE A 41 13.71 24.93 -5.19
CA ILE A 41 13.70 24.93 -3.73
C ILE A 41 14.45 26.17 -3.24
N HIS A 42 13.74 27.12 -2.63
CA HIS A 42 14.33 28.31 -2.04
C HIS A 42 14.38 28.18 -0.52
N ILE A 43 15.55 28.41 0.06
CA ILE A 43 15.79 28.35 1.49
C ILE A 43 16.23 29.75 1.94
N THR A 44 15.50 30.34 2.88
CA THR A 44 15.89 31.61 3.49
C THR A 44 16.33 31.35 4.92
N VAL A 45 17.57 31.71 5.24
CA VAL A 45 18.20 31.47 6.54
C VAL A 45 19.00 32.70 6.95
N ASP A 46 19.08 32.95 8.26
CA ASP A 46 19.91 34.03 8.78
C ASP A 46 21.36 33.92 8.27
N PRO A 47 21.94 34.97 7.66
CA PRO A 47 23.31 34.94 7.15
C PRO A 47 24.35 34.52 8.19
N ASP A 48 24.19 34.90 9.46
CA ASP A 48 25.13 34.52 10.53
C ASP A 48 25.02 33.02 10.83
N ILE A 49 23.82 32.44 10.72
CA ILE A 49 23.60 30.99 10.83
C ILE A 49 24.22 30.28 9.63
N LEU A 50 24.07 30.81 8.41
CA LEU A 50 24.65 30.20 7.22
C LEU A 50 26.19 30.20 7.28
N GLU A 51 26.80 31.30 7.74
CA GLU A 51 28.24 31.36 8.01
C GLU A 51 28.65 30.32 9.05
N TRP A 52 27.87 30.17 10.13
CA TRP A 52 28.12 29.16 11.16
C TRP A 52 28.04 27.73 10.62
N ILE A 53 27.03 27.42 9.79
CA ILE A 53 26.84 26.11 9.13
C ILE A 53 28.04 25.78 8.24
N TYR A 54 28.63 26.79 7.58
CA TYR A 54 29.76 26.63 6.67
C TYR A 54 31.13 26.66 7.36
N ASP A 55 31.21 27.08 8.62
CA ASP A 55 32.45 27.07 9.39
C ASP A 55 33.01 25.65 9.51
N GLY A 56 34.30 25.51 9.20
CA GLY A 56 35.04 24.25 9.29
C GLY A 56 34.95 23.58 10.66
N ALA A 57 34.80 24.35 11.73
CA ALA A 57 34.64 23.84 13.09
C ALA A 57 33.29 23.14 13.33
N ASN A 58 32.27 23.45 12.53
CA ASN A 58 30.90 22.98 12.73
C ASN A 58 30.44 21.95 11.69
N LEU A 59 31.29 21.57 10.73
CA LEU A 59 30.90 20.68 9.62
C LEU A 59 30.26 19.37 10.08
N ASN A 60 30.70 18.82 11.22
CA ASN A 60 30.20 17.57 11.80
C ASN A 60 29.00 17.77 12.75
N SER A 61 28.48 18.99 12.90
CA SER A 61 27.33 19.27 13.73
C SER A 61 26.04 18.72 13.09
N ASP A 62 25.21 18.07 13.90
CA ASP A 62 23.83 17.69 13.55
C ASP A 62 22.79 18.71 14.04
N SER A 63 23.23 19.87 14.54
CA SER A 63 22.31 20.93 14.99
C SER A 63 21.47 21.44 13.83
N LEU A 64 20.14 21.48 14.03
CA LEU A 64 19.18 22.04 13.09
C LEU A 64 18.96 23.51 13.42
N HIS A 65 18.91 24.35 12.38
CA HIS A 65 18.69 25.78 12.51
C HIS A 65 17.40 26.19 11.82
N ILE A 66 16.73 27.21 12.36
CA ILE A 66 15.49 27.74 11.81
C ILE A 66 15.75 28.34 10.42
N ALA A 67 14.95 27.95 9.44
CA ALA A 67 14.91 28.55 8.10
C ALA A 67 13.47 28.62 7.57
N GLN A 68 13.27 29.35 6.48
CA GLN A 68 12.08 29.27 5.64
C GLN A 68 12.39 28.45 4.40
N PHE A 69 11.39 27.73 3.91
CA PHE A 69 11.48 26.84 2.77
C PHE A 69 10.35 27.15 1.81
N HIS A 70 10.66 27.33 0.53
CA HIS A 70 9.68 27.47 -0.53
C HIS A 70 9.97 26.38 -1.56
N PHE A 71 8.98 25.51 -1.78
CA PHE A 71 9.06 24.46 -2.78
C PHE A 71 8.13 24.78 -3.93
N LYS A 72 8.65 24.62 -5.14
CA LYS A 72 7.89 24.90 -6.34
C LYS A 72 8.14 23.86 -7.42
N ASN A 73 7.06 23.25 -7.89
CA ASN A 73 6.99 22.50 -9.13
C ASN A 73 5.58 22.71 -9.73
N ARG A 74 5.17 21.86 -10.66
CA ARG A 74 3.91 21.95 -11.37
C ARG A 74 2.68 21.65 -10.50
N TYR A 75 2.87 20.99 -9.36
CA TYR A 75 1.82 20.59 -8.44
C TYR A 75 1.81 21.44 -7.16
N ILE A 76 2.99 21.88 -6.72
CA ILE A 76 3.20 22.51 -5.42
C ILE A 76 3.85 23.87 -5.65
N ASP A 77 3.36 24.91 -5.00
CA ASP A 77 3.99 26.23 -4.89
C ASP A 77 3.70 26.76 -3.48
N GLU A 78 4.49 26.32 -2.50
CA GLU A 78 4.17 26.50 -1.07
C GLU A 78 5.37 26.98 -0.25
N ASN A 79 5.12 27.96 0.61
CA ASN A 79 6.07 28.47 1.60
C ASN A 79 5.80 27.86 2.97
N VAL A 80 6.84 27.32 3.58
CA VAL A 80 6.85 26.69 4.90
C VAL A 80 7.86 27.41 5.79
N GLU A 81 7.38 28.05 6.84
CA GLU A 81 8.24 28.74 7.82
C GLU A 81 8.73 27.80 8.92
N ASN A 82 9.77 28.19 9.65
CA ASN A 82 10.26 27.45 10.83
C ASN A 82 10.62 25.99 10.52
N ILE A 83 11.24 25.71 9.38
CA ILE A 83 11.85 24.41 9.11
C ILE A 83 13.21 24.30 9.82
N GLY A 84 13.65 23.07 10.08
CA GLY A 84 15.02 22.76 10.46
C GLY A 84 15.91 22.60 9.23
N PHE A 85 17.04 23.30 9.23
CA PHE A 85 18.02 23.28 8.13
C PHE A 85 19.43 23.03 8.67
N ARG A 86 20.17 22.12 8.03
CA ARG A 86 21.57 21.80 8.36
C ARG A 86 22.32 21.11 7.23
N LEU A 87 23.63 20.93 7.38
CA LEU A 87 24.41 20.01 6.53
C LEU A 87 24.00 18.55 6.74
N ARG A 88 24.09 17.76 5.68
CA ARG A 88 23.94 16.29 5.73
C ARG A 88 25.18 15.57 5.21
N GLY A 89 25.20 14.25 5.46
CA GLY A 89 26.24 13.35 4.96
C GLY A 89 27.30 13.06 6.02
N ASN A 90 28.35 12.38 5.58
CA ASN A 90 29.55 12.12 6.39
C ASN A 90 30.74 12.85 5.74
N THR A 91 31.28 12.28 4.67
CA THR A 91 32.38 12.86 3.88
C THR A 91 31.94 14.11 3.10
N SER A 92 30.71 14.12 2.57
CA SER A 92 30.13 15.25 1.81
C SER A 92 29.87 16.50 2.66
N ARG A 93 30.06 16.46 3.98
CA ARG A 93 30.08 17.70 4.80
C ARG A 93 31.31 18.54 4.49
N ALA A 94 32.41 17.90 4.08
CA ALA A 94 33.66 18.57 3.74
C ALA A 94 33.72 19.04 2.26
N SER A 95 32.78 18.62 1.40
CA SER A 95 32.76 19.05 0.00
C SER A 95 32.49 20.56 -0.11
N ALA A 96 33.03 21.20 -1.13
CA ALA A 96 32.74 22.60 -1.42
C ALA A 96 31.26 22.78 -1.82
N LYS A 97 30.74 21.89 -2.68
CA LYS A 97 29.30 21.79 -2.94
C LYS A 97 28.62 20.96 -1.83
N LYS A 98 28.13 21.67 -0.82
CA LYS A 98 27.49 21.09 0.37
C LYS A 98 26.18 20.37 0.03
N SER A 99 25.84 19.35 0.82
CA SER A 99 24.53 18.70 0.85
C SER A 99 23.77 19.10 2.11
N PHE A 100 22.44 19.19 2.02
CA PHE A 100 21.60 19.69 3.11
C PHE A 100 20.52 18.68 3.54
N LYS A 101 20.10 18.77 4.80
CA LYS A 101 18.89 18.13 5.32
C LYS A 101 17.90 19.20 5.74
N ILE A 102 16.65 18.98 5.37
CA ILE A 102 15.49 19.75 5.78
C ILE A 102 14.65 18.86 6.71
N SER A 103 14.17 19.42 7.82
CA SER A 103 13.19 18.80 8.70
C SER A 103 12.00 19.74 8.88
N PHE A 104 10.81 19.23 8.63
CA PHE A 104 9.57 19.99 8.74
C PHE A 104 9.01 19.96 10.17
N ASN A 105 9.31 18.91 10.94
CA ASN A 105 8.75 18.69 12.27
C ASN A 105 9.63 19.19 13.44
N THR A 106 10.90 19.54 13.23
CA THR A 106 11.84 19.89 14.33
C THR A 106 11.39 21.08 15.18
N PHE A 107 10.93 22.16 14.54
CA PHE A 107 10.47 23.37 15.26
C PHE A 107 8.94 23.50 15.29
N VAL A 108 8.24 22.62 14.59
CA VAL A 108 6.78 22.52 14.57
C VAL A 108 6.42 21.05 14.67
N SER A 109 6.27 20.55 15.91
CA SER A 109 6.03 19.13 16.17
C SER A 109 4.81 18.60 15.40
N GLY A 110 4.95 17.41 14.80
CA GLY A 110 3.90 16.75 14.02
C GLY A 110 3.65 17.33 12.63
N ARG A 111 4.42 18.33 12.17
CA ARG A 111 4.26 18.86 10.81
C ARG A 111 4.93 17.97 9.78
N GLU A 112 4.14 17.56 8.80
CA GLU A 112 4.60 16.96 7.56
C GLU A 112 4.47 17.95 6.39
N PHE A 113 5.30 17.76 5.37
CA PHE A 113 5.20 18.42 4.08
C PHE A 113 4.86 17.38 3.02
N TYR A 114 3.58 17.33 2.62
CA TYR A 114 3.03 16.31 1.69
C TYR A 114 3.39 14.87 2.10
N GLY A 115 3.26 14.54 3.38
CA GLY A 115 3.55 13.18 3.89
C GLY A 115 5.04 12.90 4.13
N LEU A 116 5.89 13.94 4.21
CA LEU A 116 7.30 13.83 4.59
C LEU A 116 7.60 14.69 5.81
N ASP A 117 8.29 14.14 6.80
CA ASP A 117 8.78 14.90 7.95
C ASP A 117 10.19 15.48 7.71
N LYS A 118 10.93 14.89 6.78
CA LYS A 118 12.30 15.23 6.41
C LYS A 118 12.53 15.06 4.91
N MET A 119 13.48 15.83 4.40
CA MET A 119 13.96 15.73 3.02
C MET A 119 15.48 15.90 2.99
N ASN A 120 16.14 15.18 2.09
CA ASN A 120 17.56 15.37 1.84
C ASN A 120 17.79 16.04 0.47
N LEU A 121 18.71 17.00 0.43
CA LEU A 121 19.22 17.62 -0.80
C LEU A 121 20.68 17.23 -0.99
N ASN A 122 20.95 16.37 -1.96
CA ASN A 122 22.28 15.89 -2.29
C ASN A 122 22.91 16.75 -3.39
N GLY A 123 24.09 17.31 -3.11
CA GLY A 123 24.85 18.07 -4.10
C GLY A 123 25.54 17.22 -5.17
N GLU A 124 25.59 15.89 -4.97
CA GLU A 124 26.18 14.91 -5.90
C GLU A 124 27.58 15.31 -6.39
N HIS A 125 28.40 15.86 -5.50
CA HIS A 125 29.70 16.46 -5.88
C HIS A 125 30.69 15.46 -6.52
N ASN A 126 30.49 14.16 -6.29
CA ASN A 126 31.26 13.07 -6.88
C ASN A 126 30.80 12.70 -8.29
N ASP A 127 29.58 13.05 -8.68
CA ASP A 127 28.95 12.63 -9.93
C ASP A 127 28.76 13.81 -10.89
N PRO A 128 29.58 13.96 -11.94
CA PRO A 128 29.39 15.03 -12.92
C PRO A 128 28.10 14.88 -13.73
N SER A 129 27.44 13.71 -13.73
CA SER A 129 26.15 13.51 -14.40
C SER A 129 24.97 13.94 -13.54
N ILE A 130 25.10 13.88 -12.21
CA ILE A 130 24.06 14.13 -11.22
C ILE A 130 22.85 13.19 -11.44
N ILE A 131 23.04 11.98 -11.96
CA ILE A 131 21.93 11.02 -12.15
C ILE A 131 22.27 9.59 -11.75
N ARG A 132 23.53 9.28 -11.39
CA ARG A 132 23.98 7.91 -11.08
C ARG A 132 23.16 7.29 -9.95
N SER A 133 23.06 8.00 -8.84
CA SER A 133 22.28 7.56 -7.67
C SER A 133 20.79 7.40 -7.98
N LYS A 134 20.20 8.39 -8.68
CA LYS A 134 18.80 8.32 -9.15
C LYS A 134 18.52 7.10 -10.02
N LEU A 135 19.36 6.82 -11.02
CA LEU A 135 19.17 5.65 -11.88
C LEU A 135 19.20 4.34 -11.08
N CYS A 136 20.05 4.22 -10.08
CA CYS A 136 20.09 3.03 -9.23
C CYS A 136 18.81 2.85 -8.42
N TRP A 137 18.32 3.89 -7.75
CA TRP A 137 17.05 3.82 -7.00
C TRP A 137 15.86 3.51 -7.91
N ASP A 138 15.84 4.15 -9.09
CA ASP A 138 14.85 3.89 -10.12
C ASP A 138 14.88 2.43 -10.60
N PHE A 139 16.07 1.81 -10.71
CA PHE A 139 16.19 0.38 -11.06
C PHE A 139 15.75 -0.54 -9.94
N PHE A 140 16.02 -0.23 -8.67
CA PHE A 140 15.49 -0.99 -7.54
C PHE A 140 13.96 -0.95 -7.52
N HIS A 141 13.37 0.21 -7.77
CA HIS A 141 11.91 0.34 -7.88
C HIS A 141 11.35 -0.45 -9.07
N ASP A 142 12.01 -0.39 -10.24
CA ASP A 142 11.62 -1.13 -11.44
C ASP A 142 11.58 -2.65 -11.22
N ILE A 143 12.42 -3.20 -10.33
CA ILE A 143 12.44 -4.64 -9.98
C ILE A 143 11.57 -4.97 -8.76
N GLY A 144 10.80 -4.02 -8.22
CA GLY A 144 9.89 -4.23 -7.09
C GLY A 144 10.56 -4.19 -5.71
N MET A 145 11.83 -3.80 -5.60
CA MET A 145 12.48 -3.60 -4.31
C MET A 145 12.12 -2.23 -3.71
N SER A 146 11.93 -2.20 -2.39
CA SER A 146 11.81 -0.96 -1.62
C SER A 146 13.09 -0.15 -1.71
N ALA A 147 13.01 1.09 -2.21
CA ALA A 147 14.13 2.03 -2.31
C ALA A 147 13.62 3.49 -2.21
N SER A 148 14.51 4.42 -1.88
CA SER A 148 14.20 5.86 -1.85
C SER A 148 13.76 6.36 -3.22
N ARG A 149 12.70 7.18 -3.27
CA ARG A 149 12.40 8.00 -4.45
C ARG A 149 13.36 9.19 -4.56
N ALA A 150 13.60 9.67 -5.77
CA ALA A 150 14.48 10.80 -6.01
C ALA A 150 14.08 11.64 -7.23
N ALA A 151 14.19 12.96 -7.11
CA ALA A 151 13.94 13.93 -8.19
C ALA A 151 14.96 15.08 -8.14
N HIS A 152 15.17 15.75 -9.28
CA HIS A 152 16.12 16.86 -9.37
C HIS A 152 15.52 18.16 -8.83
N ALA A 153 16.34 18.95 -8.16
CA ALA A 153 15.96 20.26 -7.66
C ALA A 153 17.02 21.33 -7.93
N ALA A 154 16.58 22.51 -8.35
CA ALA A 154 17.35 23.73 -8.38
C ALA A 154 17.29 24.38 -6.99
N VAL A 155 18.42 24.44 -6.30
CA VAL A 155 18.46 24.92 -4.90
C VAL A 155 18.95 26.36 -4.87
N TYR A 156 18.20 27.19 -4.15
CA TYR A 156 18.53 28.58 -3.87
C TYR A 156 18.65 28.77 -2.35
N ILE A 157 19.69 29.47 -1.90
CA ILE A 157 19.82 29.87 -0.49
C ILE A 157 20.02 31.38 -0.45
N ASN A 158 19.15 32.09 0.27
CA ASN A 158 19.13 33.55 0.36
C ASN A 158 19.16 34.23 -1.03
N ASP A 159 18.27 33.75 -1.92
CA ASP A 159 18.11 34.17 -3.32
C ASP A 159 19.31 33.91 -4.25
N GLU A 160 20.38 33.29 -3.77
CA GLU A 160 21.51 32.87 -4.60
C GLU A 160 21.32 31.43 -5.08
N TYR A 161 21.64 31.14 -6.34
CA TYR A 161 21.57 29.79 -6.90
C TYR A 161 22.77 28.95 -6.45
N TYR A 162 22.52 27.93 -5.65
CA TYR A 162 23.53 27.02 -5.09
C TYR A 162 23.81 25.81 -5.99
N GLY A 163 23.00 25.61 -7.03
CA GLY A 163 23.24 24.60 -8.06
C GLY A 163 22.10 23.60 -8.22
N LEU A 164 22.38 22.58 -9.03
CA LEU A 164 21.49 21.46 -9.30
C LEU A 164 21.76 20.34 -8.28
N TYR A 165 20.71 19.86 -7.63
CA TYR A 165 20.74 18.86 -6.57
C TYR A 165 19.81 17.69 -6.90
N ILE A 166 19.93 16.59 -6.16
CA ILE A 166 18.91 15.56 -6.08
C ILE A 166 18.22 15.65 -4.72
N SER A 167 16.89 15.80 -4.74
CA SER A 167 16.02 15.56 -3.59
C SER A 167 15.80 14.05 -3.44
N VAL A 168 16.11 13.51 -2.25
CA VAL A 168 16.04 12.07 -1.97
C VAL A 168 15.14 11.82 -0.76
N GLU A 169 14.22 10.88 -0.90
CA GLU A 169 13.34 10.37 0.16
C GLU A 169 14.14 9.89 1.37
N HIS A 170 13.70 10.31 2.56
CA HIS A 170 14.25 9.81 3.80
C HIS A 170 13.82 8.36 4.03
N ILE A 171 14.69 7.57 4.67
CA ILE A 171 14.35 6.20 5.09
C ILE A 171 14.23 6.27 6.61
N ASP A 172 13.00 6.42 7.07
CA ASP A 172 12.54 6.52 8.46
C ASP A 172 11.20 5.77 8.63
N ASP A 173 10.48 6.02 9.71
CA ASP A 173 9.20 5.39 10.02
C ASP A 173 8.16 5.62 8.92
N GLU A 174 8.05 6.81 8.34
CA GLU A 174 7.10 7.07 7.24
C GLU A 174 7.46 6.29 5.97
N PHE A 175 8.75 6.01 5.73
CA PHE A 175 9.16 5.17 4.61
C PHE A 175 8.66 3.73 4.78
N VAL A 176 8.77 3.21 6.01
CA VAL A 176 8.39 1.85 6.37
C VAL A 176 6.87 1.69 6.35
N ASP A 177 6.14 2.64 6.96
CA ASP A 177 4.67 2.70 7.00
C ASP A 177 4.03 2.57 5.60
N LYS A 178 4.64 3.20 4.60
CA LYS A 178 4.12 3.18 3.23
C LYS A 178 4.42 1.90 2.44
N ARG A 179 5.27 1.00 2.93
CA ARG A 179 5.86 -0.08 2.11
C ARG A 179 5.78 -1.48 2.71
N TYR A 180 5.58 -1.62 4.01
CA TYR A 180 5.54 -2.91 4.69
C TYR A 180 4.16 -3.13 5.32
N ALA A 181 3.73 -4.40 5.40
CA ALA A 181 2.40 -4.72 5.92
C ALA A 181 2.31 -4.50 7.42
N ASP A 182 3.42 -4.66 8.13
CA ASP A 182 3.56 -4.29 9.53
C ASP A 182 4.74 -3.32 9.69
N PRO A 183 4.48 -2.02 9.93
CA PRO A 183 5.51 -1.00 10.07
C PRO A 183 6.01 -0.80 11.51
N SER A 184 5.54 -1.59 12.48
CA SER A 184 5.90 -1.43 13.89
C SER A 184 7.32 -1.90 14.23
N GLY A 185 8.05 -2.44 13.25
CA GLY A 185 9.35 -3.05 13.42
C GLY A 185 10.53 -2.10 13.58
N ASN A 186 11.69 -2.70 13.80
CA ASN A 186 12.95 -1.98 13.96
C ASN A 186 13.67 -1.79 12.61
N LEU A 187 14.03 -0.54 12.33
CA LEU A 187 14.81 -0.12 11.18
C LEU A 187 16.22 0.28 11.62
N TRP A 188 17.25 -0.40 11.11
CA TRP A 188 18.65 -0.05 11.35
C TRP A 188 19.29 0.52 10.09
N LYS A 189 19.91 1.68 10.23
CA LYS A 189 20.86 2.20 9.26
C LYS A 189 22.20 1.50 9.43
N CYS A 190 22.65 0.79 8.39
CA CYS A 190 23.91 0.05 8.41
C CYS A 190 25.06 0.93 7.87
N LEU A 191 25.87 1.44 8.79
CA LEU A 191 27.01 2.31 8.51
C LEU A 191 28.32 1.54 8.58
N TRP A 192 29.38 2.07 7.98
CA TRP A 192 30.69 1.43 8.05
C TRP A 192 31.14 1.22 9.51
N PRO A 193 31.65 0.03 9.91
CA PRO A 193 31.75 -1.22 9.14
C PRO A 193 30.65 -2.24 9.53
N ALA A 194 29.44 -2.08 9.00
CA ALA A 194 28.32 -3.02 9.18
C ALA A 194 28.54 -4.29 8.34
N ASP A 195 29.45 -5.15 8.79
CA ASP A 195 29.77 -6.42 8.12
C ASP A 195 28.79 -7.55 8.41
N LEU A 196 28.00 -7.45 9.48
CA LEU A 196 27.16 -8.53 10.02
C LEU A 196 27.99 -9.68 10.62
N SER A 197 29.20 -9.36 11.10
CA SER A 197 30.02 -10.31 11.86
C SER A 197 29.43 -10.58 13.24
N TYR A 198 29.59 -11.82 13.72
CA TYR A 198 29.14 -12.21 15.06
C TYR A 198 30.01 -11.58 16.15
N ARG A 199 29.38 -10.84 17.07
CA ARG A 199 30.04 -10.14 18.19
C ARG A 199 29.69 -10.75 19.55
N GLY A 200 28.57 -11.44 19.61
CA GLY A 200 28.07 -12.12 20.79
C GLY A 200 26.56 -12.34 20.65
N PRO A 201 25.95 -13.10 21.56
CA PRO A 201 24.54 -13.47 21.47
C PRO A 201 23.60 -12.38 22.02
N ASN A 202 24.13 -11.32 22.64
CA ASN A 202 23.31 -10.34 23.35
C ASN A 202 23.03 -9.11 22.46
N PRO A 203 21.85 -8.48 22.57
CA PRO A 203 21.52 -7.24 21.87
C PRO A 203 22.61 -6.15 22.02
N GLU A 204 23.18 -6.03 23.22
CA GLU A 204 24.16 -5.01 23.59
C GLU A 204 25.50 -5.16 22.84
N ASP A 205 25.80 -6.36 22.32
CA ASP A 205 27.01 -6.62 21.52
C ASP A 205 26.97 -5.88 20.17
N TYR A 206 25.79 -5.38 19.78
CA TYR A 206 25.55 -4.67 18.52
C TYR A 206 25.23 -3.18 18.69
N TYR A 207 25.29 -2.66 19.92
CA TYR A 207 25.10 -1.25 20.19
C TYR A 207 26.19 -0.39 19.51
N PRO A 208 25.85 0.83 19.05
CA PRO A 208 26.68 1.68 18.21
C PRO A 208 27.86 2.37 18.93
N TYR A 209 28.35 1.85 20.06
CA TYR A 209 29.32 2.55 20.93
C TYR A 209 30.60 1.79 21.24
N GLN A 210 30.88 0.65 20.57
CA GLN A 210 32.06 -0.14 20.96
C GLN A 210 33.38 0.64 20.82
N ASP A 211 33.56 1.53 19.83
CA ASP A 211 34.79 2.33 19.65
C ASP A 211 34.58 3.57 18.73
N GLU A 212 33.66 4.48 19.07
CA GLU A 212 33.27 5.66 18.24
C GLU A 212 32.60 5.33 16.89
N THR A 213 32.47 4.04 16.54
CA THR A 213 31.81 3.56 15.31
C THR A 213 30.38 3.13 15.58
N ARG A 214 29.46 3.51 14.69
CA ARG A 214 28.01 3.25 14.80
C ARG A 214 27.52 2.30 13.70
N PRO A 215 27.94 1.03 13.66
CA PRO A 215 27.67 0.17 12.51
C PRO A 215 26.17 -0.08 12.31
N TYR A 216 25.39 -0.18 13.38
CA TYR A 216 23.94 -0.38 13.34
C TYR A 216 23.25 0.72 14.13
N GLU A 217 22.81 1.76 13.44
CA GLU A 217 22.12 2.89 14.06
C GLU A 217 20.60 2.68 13.92
N LEU A 218 19.93 2.41 15.04
CA LEU A 218 18.47 2.26 15.09
C LEU A 218 17.78 3.59 14.70
N LYS A 219 16.71 3.51 13.90
CA LYS A 219 15.98 4.65 13.32
C LYS A 219 14.49 4.67 13.63
N THR A 220 13.93 3.55 14.09
CA THR A 220 12.57 3.45 14.62
C THR A 220 12.65 2.87 16.02
N ASN A 221 11.62 3.09 16.85
CA ASN A 221 11.58 2.59 18.24
C ASN A 221 12.85 2.96 19.05
N GLU A 222 13.38 4.17 18.84
CA GLU A 222 14.64 4.63 19.44
C GLU A 222 14.60 4.66 20.99
N GLU A 223 13.40 4.77 21.57
CA GLU A 223 13.21 4.71 23.03
C GLU A 223 13.28 3.28 23.58
N GLU A 224 12.75 2.29 22.85
CA GLU A 224 12.83 0.87 23.23
C GLU A 224 14.26 0.36 23.08
N TYR A 225 14.96 0.84 22.05
CA TYR A 225 16.37 0.58 21.81
C TYR A 225 16.72 -0.92 21.76
N ASP A 226 15.82 -1.71 21.17
CA ASP A 226 15.94 -3.17 21.10
C ASP A 226 16.75 -3.63 19.88
N TYR A 227 17.76 -4.46 20.13
CA TYR A 227 18.64 -5.06 19.14
C TYR A 227 18.53 -6.60 19.12
N SER A 228 17.54 -7.17 19.81
CA SER A 228 17.36 -8.62 19.98
C SER A 228 17.23 -9.36 18.65
N GLN A 229 16.39 -8.86 17.74
CA GLN A 229 16.20 -9.47 16.43
C GLN A 229 17.44 -9.36 15.55
N LEU A 230 18.18 -8.24 15.62
CA LEU A 230 19.43 -8.08 14.91
C LEU A 230 20.50 -9.08 15.41
N ALA A 231 20.62 -9.24 16.73
CA ALA A 231 21.53 -10.21 17.33
C ALA A 231 21.18 -11.65 16.90
N ARG A 232 19.90 -12.01 16.92
CA ARG A 232 19.40 -13.32 16.45
C ARG A 232 19.70 -13.54 14.97
N PHE A 233 19.47 -12.55 14.12
CA PHE A 233 19.79 -12.63 12.70
C PHE A 233 21.29 -12.87 12.47
N ILE A 234 22.15 -12.09 13.14
CA ILE A 234 23.59 -12.22 12.98
C ILE A 234 24.10 -13.56 13.54
N ASP A 235 23.53 -14.07 14.64
CA ASP A 235 23.85 -15.40 15.17
C ASP A 235 23.50 -16.50 14.17
N ILE A 236 22.27 -16.51 13.63
CA ILE A 236 21.84 -17.46 12.60
C ILE A 236 22.75 -17.36 11.37
N LEU A 237 23.09 -16.14 10.94
CA LEU A 237 23.91 -15.89 9.76
C LEU A 237 25.34 -16.44 9.90
N ASN A 238 25.92 -16.44 11.10
CA ASN A 238 27.33 -16.78 11.31
C ASN A 238 27.53 -18.17 11.92
N ASN A 239 26.64 -18.61 12.80
CA ASN A 239 26.87 -19.78 13.66
C ASN A 239 26.03 -21.01 13.26
N THR A 240 25.03 -20.86 12.39
CA THR A 240 24.29 -22.01 11.84
C THR A 240 25.20 -22.85 10.95
N SER A 241 25.13 -24.18 11.11
CA SER A 241 25.90 -25.14 10.32
C SER A 241 25.52 -25.08 8.84
N ASP A 242 26.45 -25.36 7.92
CA ASP A 242 26.17 -25.29 6.48
C ASP A 242 25.02 -26.21 6.04
N ASN A 243 24.81 -27.33 6.74
CA ASN A 243 23.71 -28.26 6.45
C ASN A 243 22.32 -27.71 6.83
N ASP A 244 22.26 -26.81 7.82
CA ASP A 244 21.01 -26.23 8.34
C ASP A 244 20.83 -24.77 7.90
N PHE A 245 21.80 -24.21 7.18
CA PHE A 245 21.89 -22.78 6.92
C PHE A 245 20.74 -22.27 6.05
N ALA A 246 20.45 -22.93 4.92
CA ALA A 246 19.35 -22.56 4.02
C ALA A 246 18.01 -22.50 4.76
N ASP A 247 17.71 -23.54 5.55
CA ASP A 247 16.47 -23.60 6.31
C ASP A 247 16.39 -22.51 7.37
N SER A 248 17.50 -22.23 8.07
CA SER A 248 17.49 -21.29 9.18
C SER A 248 17.47 -19.83 8.71
N ILE A 249 18.15 -19.53 7.59
CA ILE A 249 18.21 -18.17 7.07
C ILE A 249 16.89 -17.74 6.42
N GLU A 250 16.18 -18.65 5.74
CA GLU A 250 14.85 -18.38 5.14
C GLU A 250 13.77 -18.02 6.19
N GLN A 251 14.00 -18.34 7.47
CA GLN A 251 13.09 -18.03 8.58
C GLN A 251 13.25 -16.63 9.14
N ILE A 252 14.37 -15.96 8.87
CA ILE A 252 14.68 -14.63 9.44
C ILE A 252 15.07 -13.59 8.37
N LEU A 253 15.26 -13.99 7.12
CA LEU A 253 15.68 -13.09 6.04
C LEU A 253 14.84 -13.35 4.79
N VAL A 254 14.43 -12.28 4.12
CA VAL A 254 13.90 -12.35 2.75
C VAL A 254 15.08 -12.53 1.78
N VAL A 255 15.51 -13.79 1.62
CA VAL A 255 16.71 -14.15 0.82
C VAL A 255 16.65 -13.61 -0.62
N PRO A 256 15.52 -13.70 -1.36
CA PRO A 256 15.46 -13.18 -2.73
C PRO A 256 15.86 -11.71 -2.83
N GLU A 257 15.38 -10.84 -1.94
CA GLU A 257 15.71 -9.41 -1.92
C GLU A 257 17.22 -9.16 -1.80
N VAL A 258 17.92 -9.93 -0.97
CA VAL A 258 19.37 -9.81 -0.82
C VAL A 258 20.10 -10.24 -2.10
N LEU A 259 19.64 -11.29 -2.78
CA LEU A 259 20.21 -11.73 -4.05
C LEU A 259 19.93 -10.73 -5.18
N GLN A 260 18.73 -10.13 -5.22
CA GLN A 260 18.37 -9.04 -6.13
C GLN A 260 19.24 -7.80 -5.90
N TYR A 261 19.46 -7.42 -4.63
CA TYR A 261 20.38 -6.36 -4.24
C TYR A 261 21.80 -6.61 -4.76
N PHE A 262 22.36 -7.81 -4.54
CA PHE A 262 23.67 -8.16 -5.07
C PHE A 262 23.70 -8.14 -6.61
N ALA A 263 22.63 -8.61 -7.26
CA ALA A 263 22.55 -8.64 -8.72
C ALA A 263 22.58 -7.22 -9.28
N MET A 264 21.78 -6.31 -8.72
CA MET A 264 21.76 -4.91 -9.13
C MET A 264 23.10 -4.21 -8.88
N ASN A 265 23.79 -4.53 -7.78
CA ASN A 265 25.12 -3.98 -7.52
C ASN A 265 26.15 -4.47 -8.54
N ILE A 266 26.03 -5.71 -9.05
CA ILE A 266 26.84 -6.18 -10.18
C ILE A 266 26.54 -5.41 -11.47
N LEU A 267 25.26 -5.17 -11.77
CA LEU A 267 24.84 -4.48 -12.99
C LEU A 267 25.25 -3.01 -13.01
N THR A 268 25.19 -2.36 -11.86
CA THR A 268 25.53 -0.93 -11.69
C THR A 268 27.01 -0.69 -11.38
N GLY A 269 27.77 -1.74 -11.04
CA GLY A 269 29.15 -1.63 -10.58
C GLY A 269 29.29 -0.91 -9.24
N SER A 270 28.28 -1.01 -8.37
CA SER A 270 28.32 -0.39 -7.04
C SER A 270 29.33 -1.09 -6.15
N TRP A 271 30.34 -0.35 -5.69
CA TRP A 271 31.35 -0.83 -4.74
C TRP A 271 31.23 -0.17 -3.36
N ASP A 272 30.48 0.91 -3.22
CA ASP A 272 30.18 1.51 -1.92
C ASP A 272 28.95 0.81 -1.34
N ASP A 273 29.04 -0.52 -1.24
CA ASP A 273 27.97 -1.44 -0.89
C ASP A 273 28.40 -2.39 0.23
N TYR A 274 27.49 -3.28 0.66
CA TYR A 274 27.79 -4.31 1.65
C TYR A 274 29.02 -5.16 1.29
N ARG A 275 29.14 -5.57 0.02
CA ARG A 275 30.15 -6.56 -0.41
C ARG A 275 31.55 -6.00 -0.38
N PHE A 276 31.76 -4.78 -0.87
CA PHE A 276 33.09 -4.21 -0.91
C PHE A 276 33.41 -3.36 0.33
N LEU A 277 32.54 -2.46 0.79
CA LEU A 277 32.83 -1.56 1.93
C LEU A 277 32.08 -1.82 3.25
N LYS A 278 31.06 -2.70 3.28
CA LYS A 278 30.26 -3.01 4.50
C LYS A 278 29.41 -1.85 4.99
N ASN A 279 28.79 -1.13 4.08
CA ASN A 279 27.94 0.02 4.37
C ASN A 279 26.84 0.15 3.31
N ASN A 280 26.04 1.22 3.46
CA ASN A 280 25.12 1.70 2.44
C ASN A 280 23.93 0.77 2.18
N TYR A 281 23.35 0.28 3.27
CA TYR A 281 22.07 -0.41 3.27
C TYR A 281 21.34 -0.14 4.60
N TYR A 282 20.05 -0.43 4.64
CA TYR A 282 19.29 -0.55 5.88
C TYR A 282 18.82 -1.99 6.03
N LEU A 283 18.54 -2.34 7.28
CA LEU A 283 17.84 -3.57 7.65
C LEU A 283 16.53 -3.18 8.32
N TYR A 284 15.42 -3.72 7.82
CA TYR A 284 14.11 -3.59 8.46
C TYR A 284 13.62 -4.95 8.91
N HIS A 285 13.31 -5.12 10.19
CA HIS A 285 12.63 -6.34 10.68
C HIS A 285 11.13 -6.13 10.66
N GLU A 286 10.40 -6.89 9.85
CA GLU A 286 8.93 -6.86 9.78
C GLU A 286 8.33 -7.85 10.78
N PRO A 287 7.62 -7.40 11.84
CA PRO A 287 7.17 -8.29 12.91
C PRO A 287 6.09 -9.30 12.48
N SER A 288 5.21 -8.95 11.53
CA SER A 288 4.13 -9.82 11.05
C SER A 288 4.62 -11.12 10.40
N ILE A 289 5.82 -11.12 9.81
CA ILE A 289 6.44 -12.28 9.17
C ILE A 289 7.75 -12.72 9.85
N ASP A 290 8.20 -12.00 10.89
CA ASP A 290 9.45 -12.19 11.64
C ASP A 290 10.71 -12.27 10.74
N LYS A 291 10.78 -11.44 9.69
CA LYS A 291 11.90 -11.44 8.73
C LYS A 291 12.52 -10.07 8.55
N PHE A 292 13.80 -10.10 8.16
CA PHE A 292 14.56 -8.94 7.73
C PHE A 292 14.42 -8.71 6.23
N HIS A 293 14.20 -7.45 5.88
CA HIS A 293 14.34 -6.87 4.54
C HIS A 293 15.65 -6.09 4.45
N LEU A 294 16.25 -6.07 3.26
CA LEU A 294 17.42 -5.25 2.96
C LEU A 294 17.02 -4.12 2.03
N ILE A 295 17.29 -2.87 2.44
CA ILE A 295 16.94 -1.68 1.67
C ILE A 295 18.23 -0.99 1.17
N PRO A 296 18.39 -0.77 -0.15
CA PRO A 296 19.55 -0.10 -0.74
C PRO A 296 19.61 1.39 -0.35
N TYR A 297 20.83 1.89 -0.12
CA TYR A 297 21.06 3.30 0.24
C TYR A 297 22.37 3.84 -0.37
N ASP A 298 22.47 5.15 -0.60
CA ASP A 298 23.69 5.86 -1.05
C ASP A 298 24.39 5.30 -2.31
N TYR A 299 23.78 5.51 -3.49
CA TYR A 299 24.23 4.92 -4.76
C TYR A 299 24.99 5.90 -5.70
N ASP A 300 25.65 6.91 -5.16
CA ASP A 300 26.44 7.87 -5.96
C ASP A 300 27.66 7.21 -6.63
N ASN A 301 28.27 6.22 -5.96
CA ASN A 301 29.48 5.52 -6.40
C ASN A 301 29.20 4.33 -7.34
N THR A 302 28.66 4.62 -8.52
CA THR A 302 28.24 3.62 -9.52
C THR A 302 28.63 4.00 -10.96
N PHE A 303 28.35 3.10 -11.91
CA PHE A 303 28.52 3.32 -13.36
C PHE A 303 29.88 3.91 -13.76
N GLY A 304 30.94 3.27 -13.28
CA GLY A 304 32.32 3.62 -13.62
C GLY A 304 32.94 4.72 -12.76
N ILE A 305 32.33 5.12 -11.65
CA ILE A 305 33.05 5.81 -10.58
C ILE A 305 33.97 4.81 -9.87
N ASP A 306 35.25 5.16 -9.73
CA ASP A 306 36.29 4.29 -9.17
C ASP A 306 37.38 5.10 -8.44
N TRP A 307 37.68 4.68 -7.21
CA TRP A 307 38.80 5.16 -6.39
C TRP A 307 39.89 4.11 -6.17
N PHE A 308 39.73 2.90 -6.71
CA PHE A 308 40.53 1.73 -6.37
C PHE A 308 41.35 1.18 -7.54
N ALA A 309 41.31 1.83 -8.70
CA ALA A 309 41.90 1.34 -9.94
C ALA A 309 41.35 -0.04 -10.34
N THR A 310 40.05 -0.24 -10.11
CA THR A 310 39.33 -1.47 -10.45
C THR A 310 38.41 -1.25 -11.64
N ASP A 311 38.44 -2.17 -12.60
CA ASP A 311 37.54 -2.13 -13.75
C ASP A 311 36.21 -2.81 -13.39
N TRP A 312 35.30 -2.05 -12.79
CA TRP A 312 34.03 -2.55 -12.25
C TRP A 312 33.13 -3.22 -13.30
N PHE A 313 33.20 -2.81 -14.58
CA PHE A 313 32.42 -3.46 -15.64
C PHE A 313 32.93 -4.86 -16.03
N VAL A 314 34.11 -5.32 -15.59
CA VAL A 314 34.60 -6.72 -15.80
C VAL A 314 34.77 -7.52 -14.51
N VAL A 315 34.29 -7.02 -13.38
CA VAL A 315 34.31 -7.78 -12.13
C VAL A 315 33.54 -9.10 -12.27
N ASP A 316 34.09 -10.16 -11.69
CA ASP A 316 33.46 -11.47 -11.59
C ASP A 316 32.27 -11.40 -10.60
N PRO A 317 31.03 -11.71 -11.04
CA PRO A 317 29.86 -11.69 -10.16
C PRO A 317 29.98 -12.58 -8.92
N TYR A 318 30.75 -13.65 -9.00
CA TYR A 318 30.85 -14.67 -7.97
C TYR A 318 32.06 -14.54 -7.06
N ASN A 319 33.08 -13.81 -7.52
CA ASN A 319 34.29 -13.51 -6.76
C ASN A 319 34.49 -11.99 -6.73
N TYR A 320 33.55 -11.31 -6.10
CA TYR A 320 33.56 -9.86 -5.99
C TYR A 320 34.78 -9.39 -5.20
N PRO A 321 35.46 -8.31 -5.62
CA PRO A 321 36.54 -7.72 -4.84
C PRO A 321 36.07 -7.40 -3.41
N VAL A 322 36.99 -7.48 -2.46
CA VAL A 322 36.81 -7.02 -1.08
C VAL A 322 37.91 -6.04 -0.73
N ASN A 323 37.59 -5.03 0.09
CA ASN A 323 38.54 -3.98 0.47
C ASN A 323 39.48 -4.39 1.62
N ASP A 324 39.19 -5.48 2.33
CA ASP A 324 39.91 -5.96 3.50
C ASP A 324 39.68 -7.47 3.75
N ASP A 325 40.37 -8.02 4.76
CA ASP A 325 40.28 -9.42 5.18
C ASP A 325 39.11 -9.69 6.16
N SER A 326 38.25 -8.70 6.42
CA SER A 326 37.09 -8.90 7.31
C SER A 326 36.00 -9.70 6.60
N GLY A 327 35.19 -10.44 7.37
CA GLY A 327 34.17 -11.32 6.80
C GLY A 327 33.09 -10.56 6.01
N ARG A 328 32.41 -11.28 5.10
CA ARG A 328 31.13 -10.89 4.49
C ARG A 328 30.12 -12.02 4.69
N PRO A 329 29.56 -12.20 5.90
CA PRO A 329 28.73 -13.35 6.23
C PRO A 329 27.53 -13.57 5.30
N LEU A 330 26.92 -12.52 4.71
CA LEU A 330 25.85 -12.71 3.70
C LEU A 330 26.33 -13.45 2.44
N MET A 331 27.64 -13.46 2.15
CA MET A 331 28.17 -14.19 0.99
C MET A 331 28.03 -15.71 1.13
N ARG A 332 27.80 -16.23 2.35
CA ARG A 332 27.42 -17.64 2.58
C ARG A 332 26.18 -18.05 1.79
N LEU A 333 25.30 -17.11 1.44
CA LEU A 333 24.14 -17.39 0.58
C LEU A 333 24.58 -17.95 -0.78
N LEU A 334 25.70 -17.48 -1.35
CA LEU A 334 26.18 -17.94 -2.65
C LEU A 334 26.92 -19.28 -2.60
N ASP A 335 27.14 -19.84 -1.41
CA ASP A 335 27.66 -21.20 -1.23
C ASP A 335 26.55 -22.25 -1.43
N ILE A 336 25.28 -21.86 -1.33
CA ILE A 336 24.12 -22.71 -1.62
C ILE A 336 23.88 -22.72 -3.13
N PRO A 337 23.96 -23.87 -3.83
CA PRO A 337 23.87 -23.93 -5.29
C PRO A 337 22.58 -23.32 -5.85
N GLU A 338 21.44 -23.56 -5.20
CA GLU A 338 20.14 -23.04 -5.60
C GLU A 338 20.10 -21.50 -5.54
N TYR A 339 20.62 -20.89 -4.48
CA TYR A 339 20.70 -19.43 -4.35
C TYR A 339 21.70 -18.81 -5.31
N ARG A 340 22.84 -19.47 -5.57
CA ARG A 340 23.80 -19.01 -6.58
C ARG A 340 23.22 -19.02 -7.98
N ASN A 341 22.42 -20.04 -8.30
CA ASN A 341 21.69 -20.10 -9.57
C ASN A 341 20.60 -19.03 -9.66
N LEU A 342 19.85 -18.79 -8.57
CA LEU A 342 18.87 -17.69 -8.53
C LEU A 342 19.52 -16.31 -8.67
N PHE A 343 20.66 -16.08 -8.00
CA PHE A 343 21.46 -14.86 -8.17
C PHE A 343 21.94 -14.68 -9.63
N THR A 344 22.38 -15.76 -10.27
CA THR A 344 22.78 -15.76 -11.69
C THR A 344 21.60 -15.40 -12.58
N HIS A 345 20.43 -15.99 -12.30
CA HIS A 345 19.18 -15.69 -13.00
C HIS A 345 18.79 -14.22 -12.86
N PHE A 346 18.84 -13.65 -11.65
CA PHE A 346 18.56 -12.22 -11.45
C PHE A 346 19.51 -11.31 -12.23
N ILE A 347 20.82 -11.61 -12.28
CA ILE A 347 21.76 -10.82 -13.10
C ILE A 347 21.37 -10.91 -14.57
N GLU A 348 21.13 -12.12 -15.10
CA GLU A 348 20.77 -12.33 -16.49
C GLU A 348 19.46 -11.62 -16.83
N PHE A 349 18.41 -11.86 -16.05
CA PHE A 349 17.08 -11.31 -16.25
C PHE A 349 17.07 -9.77 -16.18
N TYR A 350 17.63 -9.17 -15.12
CA TYR A 350 17.65 -7.72 -14.99
C TYR A 350 18.58 -7.03 -16.00
N SER A 351 19.67 -7.69 -16.43
CA SER A 351 20.53 -7.15 -17.49
C SER A 351 19.81 -6.98 -18.82
N GLN A 352 18.82 -7.84 -19.10
CA GLN A 352 18.09 -7.89 -20.36
C GLN A 352 16.78 -7.09 -20.32
N ASN A 353 16.10 -7.05 -19.17
CA ASN A 353 14.75 -6.49 -19.04
C ASN A 353 14.70 -5.13 -18.34
N VAL A 354 15.79 -4.73 -17.66
CA VAL A 354 15.81 -3.50 -16.86
C VAL A 354 16.97 -2.60 -17.24
N THR A 355 18.21 -3.09 -17.16
CA THR A 355 19.40 -2.25 -17.33
C THR A 355 19.95 -2.23 -18.75
N ASP A 356 19.34 -2.94 -19.70
CA ASP A 356 19.79 -2.91 -21.09
C ASP A 356 19.68 -1.49 -21.67
N LEU A 357 20.77 -1.03 -22.30
CA LEU A 357 20.84 0.34 -22.81
C LEU A 357 19.70 0.64 -23.81
N ALA A 358 19.27 -0.33 -24.61
CA ALA A 358 18.19 -0.12 -25.57
C ALA A 358 16.85 0.20 -24.89
N LEU A 359 16.66 -0.20 -23.62
CA LEU A 359 15.46 0.08 -22.84
C LEU A 359 15.53 1.43 -22.13
N ILE A 360 16.71 1.82 -21.63
CA ILE A 360 16.87 2.96 -20.72
C ILE A 360 17.49 4.20 -21.36
N GLU A 361 18.04 4.10 -22.58
CA GLU A 361 18.74 5.22 -23.22
C GLU A 361 17.84 6.45 -23.37
N SER A 362 16.57 6.27 -23.76
CA SER A 362 15.60 7.36 -23.89
C SER A 362 15.31 8.06 -22.56
N ARG A 363 15.21 7.29 -21.46
CA ARG A 363 15.04 7.83 -20.10
C ARG A 363 16.26 8.64 -19.68
N ILE A 364 17.46 8.10 -19.89
CA ILE A 364 18.73 8.79 -19.59
C ILE A 364 18.81 10.12 -20.33
N ASP A 365 18.54 10.12 -21.63
CA ASP A 365 18.62 11.33 -22.46
C ASP A 365 17.53 12.34 -22.09
N SER A 366 16.32 11.89 -21.79
CA SER A 366 15.23 12.79 -21.34
C SER A 366 15.57 13.49 -20.03
N ILE A 367 16.10 12.77 -19.04
CA ILE A 367 16.53 13.37 -17.77
C ILE A 367 17.68 14.35 -18.01
N LYS A 368 18.68 13.96 -18.82
CA LYS A 368 19.80 14.83 -19.18
C LYS A 368 19.32 16.14 -19.79
N ASP A 369 18.43 16.07 -20.78
CA ASP A 369 17.91 17.25 -21.48
C ASP A 369 17.14 18.16 -20.52
N MET A 370 16.34 17.57 -19.63
CA MET A 370 15.59 18.30 -18.59
C MET A 370 16.51 19.07 -17.64
N ILE A 371 17.59 18.44 -17.18
CA ILE A 371 18.46 19.04 -16.15
C ILE A 371 19.59 19.91 -16.74
N THR A 372 19.86 19.82 -18.05
CA THR A 372 20.97 20.53 -18.71
C THR A 372 20.96 22.05 -18.45
N PRO A 373 19.83 22.79 -18.58
CA PRO A 373 19.81 24.23 -18.33
C PRO A 373 20.26 24.60 -16.91
N TRP A 374 19.89 23.77 -15.92
CA TRP A 374 20.25 23.95 -14.52
C TRP A 374 21.70 23.59 -14.25
N ALA A 375 22.18 22.51 -14.88
CA ALA A 375 23.58 22.08 -14.81
C ALA A 375 24.53 23.10 -15.44
N GLU A 376 24.13 23.78 -16.53
CA GLU A 376 24.92 24.84 -17.18
C GLU A 376 25.16 26.03 -16.25
N MET A 377 24.13 26.45 -15.49
CA MET A 377 24.21 27.53 -14.51
C MET A 377 24.99 27.16 -13.23
N ASP A 378 25.06 25.88 -12.90
CA ASP A 378 25.68 25.40 -11.66
C ASP A 378 27.22 25.51 -11.73
N LEU A 379 27.78 26.53 -11.09
CA LEU A 379 29.24 26.70 -10.99
C LEU A 379 29.88 25.87 -9.86
N TYR A 380 29.09 25.43 -8.87
CA TYR A 380 29.57 24.67 -7.71
C TYR A 380 30.11 23.30 -8.11
N ARG A 381 29.64 22.73 -9.23
CA ARG A 381 30.21 21.51 -9.85
C ARG A 381 31.74 21.58 -10.04
N THR A 382 32.30 22.79 -10.17
CA THR A 382 33.73 23.00 -10.42
C THR A 382 34.59 22.98 -9.15
N TYR A 383 33.98 23.13 -7.96
CA TYR A 383 34.74 23.49 -6.75
C TYR A 383 35.46 22.31 -6.10
N ASP A 384 34.91 21.10 -6.19
CA ASP A 384 35.51 19.90 -5.58
C ASP A 384 36.57 19.26 -6.47
N TYR A 385 36.19 18.84 -7.69
CA TYR A 385 37.06 18.08 -8.60
C TYR A 385 37.39 18.79 -9.92
N GLY A 386 36.85 20.00 -10.12
CA GLY A 386 37.06 20.76 -11.36
C GLY A 386 36.25 20.27 -12.56
N PHE A 387 35.12 19.59 -12.34
CA PHE A 387 34.27 19.11 -13.43
C PHE A 387 33.69 20.29 -14.22
N THR A 388 33.90 20.27 -15.53
CA THR A 388 33.40 21.28 -16.46
C THR A 388 32.00 20.93 -16.96
N ILE A 389 31.33 21.86 -17.64
CA ILE A 389 30.06 21.52 -18.33
C ILE A 389 30.29 20.48 -19.44
N ASN A 390 31.49 20.44 -20.03
CA ASN A 390 31.85 19.38 -20.97
C ASN A 390 31.94 18.01 -20.27
N ASP A 391 32.45 17.95 -19.04
CA ASP A 391 32.44 16.72 -18.24
C ASP A 391 31.01 16.23 -17.97
N PHE A 392 30.09 17.14 -17.61
CA PHE A 392 28.65 16.81 -17.51
C PHE A 392 28.10 16.21 -18.80
N HIS A 393 28.41 16.78 -19.98
CA HIS A 393 27.91 16.18 -21.22
C HIS A 393 28.57 14.84 -21.58
N GLN A 394 29.88 14.71 -21.34
CA GLN A 394 30.63 13.48 -21.65
C GLN A 394 30.36 12.36 -20.65
N SER A 395 29.94 12.66 -19.42
CA SER A 395 29.60 11.61 -18.44
C SER A 395 28.40 10.74 -18.86
N TYR A 396 27.65 11.13 -19.88
CA TYR A 396 26.56 10.36 -20.47
C TYR A 396 26.98 9.57 -21.72
N SER A 397 28.21 9.72 -22.21
CA SER A 397 28.58 9.18 -23.52
C SER A 397 28.64 7.66 -23.53
N SER A 398 28.37 7.08 -24.71
CA SER A 398 28.71 5.69 -25.05
C SER A 398 30.16 5.54 -25.51
N ASN A 399 30.82 6.65 -25.83
CA ASN A 399 32.25 6.70 -26.11
C ASN A 399 33.08 6.72 -24.82
N PRO A 400 34.35 6.31 -24.87
CA PRO A 400 35.27 6.40 -23.74
C PRO A 400 35.35 7.80 -23.13
N TYR A 401 35.02 7.91 -21.85
CA TYR A 401 35.18 9.13 -21.05
C TYR A 401 35.93 8.81 -19.76
N SER A 402 36.92 9.61 -19.38
CA SER A 402 37.63 9.44 -18.11
C SER A 402 38.15 10.77 -17.58
N ASN A 403 37.77 11.12 -16.36
CA ASN A 403 38.30 12.27 -15.63
C ASN A 403 38.25 12.00 -14.11
N ARG A 404 39.39 12.16 -13.43
CA ARG A 404 39.53 11.86 -11.99
C ARG A 404 39.06 10.44 -11.66
N HIS A 405 38.14 10.30 -10.71
CA HIS A 405 37.53 9.04 -10.27
C HIS A 405 36.41 8.57 -11.20
N VAL A 406 35.90 9.41 -12.11
CA VAL A 406 34.88 8.99 -13.08
C VAL A 406 35.59 8.40 -14.29
N LYS A 407 35.58 7.07 -14.43
CA LYS A 407 36.37 6.34 -15.43
C LYS A 407 35.63 5.98 -16.70
N ASN A 408 34.30 6.11 -16.70
CA ASN A 408 33.44 5.81 -17.85
C ASN A 408 32.26 6.79 -17.91
N GLY A 409 31.74 6.98 -19.12
CA GLY A 409 30.38 7.51 -19.29
C GLY A 409 29.34 6.46 -18.87
N LEU A 410 28.14 6.90 -18.46
CA LEU A 410 27.02 6.03 -18.05
C LEU A 410 26.73 4.96 -19.11
N LYS A 411 26.47 5.39 -20.35
CA LYS A 411 26.12 4.50 -21.46
C LYS A 411 27.29 3.60 -21.88
N GLU A 412 28.52 4.10 -21.77
CA GLU A 412 29.73 3.29 -21.99
C GLU A 412 29.79 2.15 -20.96
N PHE A 413 29.62 2.46 -19.68
CA PHE A 413 29.66 1.46 -18.60
C PHE A 413 28.60 0.38 -18.81
N ILE A 414 27.34 0.78 -19.02
CA ILE A 414 26.21 -0.15 -19.19
C ILE A 414 26.49 -1.12 -20.34
N ASN A 415 26.88 -0.61 -21.51
CA ASN A 415 27.21 -1.45 -22.67
C ASN A 415 28.34 -2.44 -22.38
N ARG A 416 29.40 -1.97 -21.71
CA ARG A 416 30.57 -2.81 -21.40
C ARG A 416 30.26 -3.85 -20.33
N ARG A 417 29.40 -3.55 -19.36
CA ARG A 417 28.94 -4.51 -18.34
C ARG A 417 28.06 -5.57 -18.96
N ASN A 418 27.07 -5.20 -19.78
CA ASN A 418 26.22 -6.19 -20.47
C ASN A 418 27.06 -7.09 -21.40
N ALA A 419 28.03 -6.51 -22.13
CA ALA A 419 28.93 -7.29 -22.97
C ALA A 419 29.79 -8.26 -22.14
N SER A 420 30.24 -7.86 -20.95
CA SER A 420 31.11 -8.69 -20.12
C SER A 420 30.40 -9.87 -19.46
N LEU A 421 29.15 -9.69 -19.07
CA LEU A 421 28.33 -10.71 -18.42
C LEU A 421 28.14 -11.96 -19.28
N SER A 422 28.03 -11.80 -20.60
CA SER A 422 27.80 -12.89 -21.56
C SER A 422 28.81 -14.04 -21.48
N TYR A 423 30.00 -13.81 -20.94
CA TYR A 423 31.05 -14.83 -20.76
C TYR A 423 31.41 -15.08 -19.28
N GLN A 424 30.75 -14.43 -18.33
CA GLN A 424 30.98 -14.57 -16.89
C GLN A 424 29.91 -15.40 -16.18
N LEU A 425 28.66 -15.38 -16.67
CA LEU A 425 27.55 -16.05 -16.00
C LEU A 425 27.62 -17.56 -16.22
N HIS A 426 27.58 -18.29 -15.10
CA HIS A 426 27.73 -19.74 -15.07
C HIS A 426 26.79 -20.36 -14.03
N TYR A 427 25.81 -21.12 -14.50
CA TYR A 427 24.93 -21.90 -13.64
C TYR A 427 25.63 -23.18 -13.14
N LEU A 428 25.37 -23.54 -11.89
CA LEU A 428 25.75 -24.82 -11.28
C LEU A 428 24.70 -25.89 -11.59
N ASP A 429 25.07 -27.16 -11.41
CA ASP A 429 24.09 -28.24 -11.33
C ASP A 429 23.43 -28.20 -9.94
N SER A 430 22.16 -27.80 -9.88
CA SER A 430 21.38 -27.65 -8.64
C SER A 430 19.95 -28.11 -8.83
N ASN A 431 19.23 -28.31 -7.73
CA ASN A 431 17.78 -28.48 -7.77
C ASN A 431 17.08 -27.20 -8.26
N PRO A 432 15.82 -27.30 -8.74
CA PRO A 432 14.96 -26.14 -8.91
C PRO A 432 14.77 -25.39 -7.59
N ILE A 433 14.40 -24.12 -7.64
CA ILE A 433 14.07 -23.31 -6.45
C ILE A 433 12.71 -22.65 -6.63
N ILE A 434 11.87 -22.74 -5.59
CA ILE A 434 10.71 -21.86 -5.39
C ILE A 434 11.17 -20.78 -4.43
N TYR A 435 11.13 -19.52 -4.86
CA TYR A 435 11.73 -18.41 -4.13
C TYR A 435 10.74 -17.32 -3.73
N ASP A 436 9.52 -17.38 -4.26
CA ASP A 436 8.40 -16.57 -3.81
C ASP A 436 7.14 -17.44 -3.76
N LEU A 437 6.27 -17.18 -2.78
CA LEU A 437 4.99 -17.86 -2.62
C LEU A 437 3.99 -16.92 -1.95
N ASP A 438 2.87 -16.71 -2.62
CA ASP A 438 1.69 -16.08 -2.05
C ASP A 438 0.45 -16.96 -2.26
N TYR A 439 -0.58 -16.76 -1.44
CA TYR A 439 -1.85 -17.43 -1.57
C TYR A 439 -2.99 -16.55 -1.07
N ARG A 440 -4.15 -16.68 -1.71
CA ARG A 440 -5.34 -15.90 -1.37
C ARG A 440 -6.64 -16.71 -1.55
N PRO A 441 -7.67 -16.44 -0.75
CA PRO A 441 -7.64 -15.58 0.44
C PRO A 441 -6.81 -16.21 1.58
N LYS A 442 -6.27 -15.38 2.50
CA LYS A 442 -5.56 -15.88 3.69
C LYS A 442 -6.50 -16.54 4.70
N GLN A 443 -7.76 -16.14 4.68
CA GLN A 443 -8.85 -16.70 5.47
C GLN A 443 -10.01 -17.11 4.54
N PRO A 444 -9.94 -18.28 3.89
CA PRO A 444 -11.00 -18.73 2.98
C PRO A 444 -12.30 -19.01 3.72
N GLY A 445 -13.44 -18.73 3.10
CA GLY A 445 -14.73 -19.31 3.48
C GLY A 445 -14.83 -20.79 3.08
N PRO A 446 -15.87 -21.52 3.54
CA PRO A 446 -16.08 -22.93 3.22
C PRO A 446 -16.14 -23.27 1.73
N GLU A 447 -16.68 -22.35 0.94
CA GLU A 447 -16.88 -22.49 -0.51
C GLU A 447 -15.79 -21.79 -1.33
N ASP A 448 -14.84 -21.12 -0.67
CA ASP A 448 -13.75 -20.42 -1.35
C ASP A 448 -12.65 -21.39 -1.74
N SER A 449 -12.26 -21.33 -3.02
CA SER A 449 -11.01 -21.95 -3.45
C SER A 449 -9.81 -21.10 -3.03
N VAL A 450 -8.70 -21.73 -2.66
CA VAL A 450 -7.45 -21.02 -2.33
C VAL A 450 -6.56 -21.00 -3.57
N TYR A 451 -6.33 -19.80 -4.10
CA TYR A 451 -5.44 -19.55 -5.21
C TYR A 451 -4.01 -19.38 -4.69
N VAL A 452 -3.10 -20.22 -5.17
CA VAL A 452 -1.68 -20.20 -4.81
C VAL A 452 -0.87 -19.68 -6.01
N SER A 453 0.01 -18.72 -5.77
CA SER A 453 0.97 -18.18 -6.73
C SER A 453 2.39 -18.44 -6.23
N VAL A 454 3.28 -18.90 -7.10
CA VAL A 454 4.71 -19.07 -6.78
C VAL A 454 5.58 -18.50 -7.89
N ALA A 455 6.77 -18.04 -7.54
CA ALA A 455 7.86 -17.86 -8.49
C ALA A 455 8.87 -19.00 -8.34
N ALA A 456 9.23 -19.63 -9.47
CA ALA A 456 10.15 -20.75 -9.46
C ALA A 456 11.11 -20.73 -10.64
N PHE A 457 12.37 -21.06 -10.36
CA PHE A 457 13.45 -21.05 -11.35
C PHE A 457 14.23 -22.36 -11.36
N SER A 458 14.62 -22.81 -12.55
CA SER A 458 15.66 -23.81 -12.76
C SER A 458 16.38 -23.56 -14.07
N HIS A 459 17.71 -23.65 -14.06
CA HIS A 459 18.51 -23.60 -15.29
C HIS A 459 18.23 -24.80 -16.22
N ALA A 460 17.76 -25.92 -15.67
CA ALA A 460 17.38 -27.10 -16.45
C ALA A 460 15.93 -27.02 -17.00
N ASP A 461 15.27 -25.86 -16.86
CA ASP A 461 13.84 -25.64 -17.09
C ASP A 461 12.93 -26.41 -16.12
N ILE A 462 11.88 -25.76 -15.64
CA ILE A 462 10.86 -26.39 -14.79
C ILE A 462 9.96 -27.28 -15.65
N SER A 463 9.87 -28.58 -15.30
CA SER A 463 9.00 -29.55 -15.99
C SER A 463 7.60 -29.63 -15.37
N GLY A 464 7.46 -29.29 -14.10
CA GLY A 464 6.17 -29.18 -13.43
C GLY A 464 6.26 -28.66 -12.00
N ILE A 465 5.16 -28.10 -11.52
CA ILE A 465 4.98 -27.69 -10.12
C ILE A 465 3.64 -28.21 -9.63
N GLU A 466 3.61 -28.72 -8.39
CA GLU A 466 2.40 -29.20 -7.74
C GLU A 466 2.26 -28.67 -6.30
N ILE A 467 1.03 -28.36 -5.92
CA ILE A 467 0.65 -28.10 -4.53
C ILE A 467 0.42 -29.45 -3.87
N GLN A 468 1.16 -29.76 -2.82
CA GLN A 468 0.95 -30.94 -1.97
C GLN A 468 0.11 -30.53 -0.76
N PHE A 469 -1.20 -30.70 -0.87
CA PHE A 469 -2.16 -30.36 0.19
C PHE A 469 -2.44 -31.56 1.08
N HIS A 470 -2.46 -31.32 2.39
CA HIS A 470 -2.80 -32.27 3.43
C HIS A 470 -4.09 -31.81 4.12
N PRO A 471 -5.26 -32.31 3.69
CA PRO A 471 -6.53 -31.99 4.33
C PRO A 471 -6.53 -32.49 5.79
N GLY A 472 -6.98 -31.66 6.73
CA GLY A 472 -6.92 -31.92 8.18
C GLY A 472 -7.70 -33.15 8.65
N HIS A 473 -8.70 -33.58 7.87
CA HIS A 473 -9.51 -34.77 8.14
C HIS A 473 -8.98 -36.04 7.48
N LEU A 474 -7.97 -35.94 6.62
CA LEU A 474 -7.46 -37.04 5.81
C LEU A 474 -6.01 -37.36 6.14
N THR A 475 -5.63 -38.61 5.94
CA THR A 475 -4.22 -39.06 6.04
C THR A 475 -3.53 -39.09 4.68
N VAL A 476 -4.22 -38.65 3.62
CA VAL A 476 -3.77 -38.71 2.22
C VAL A 476 -3.32 -37.32 1.77
N ILE A 477 -2.29 -37.27 0.93
CA ILE A 477 -1.82 -36.05 0.27
C ILE A 477 -2.57 -35.91 -1.05
N GLU A 478 -3.16 -34.75 -1.28
CA GLU A 478 -3.77 -34.37 -2.55
C GLU A 478 -2.78 -33.48 -3.31
N SER A 479 -2.47 -33.86 -4.55
CA SER A 479 -1.58 -33.09 -5.42
C SER A 479 -2.40 -32.31 -6.44
N TYR A 480 -2.24 -30.99 -6.47
CA TYR A 480 -2.86 -30.12 -7.47
C TYR A 480 -1.79 -29.51 -8.39
N PRO A 481 -1.81 -29.77 -9.70
CA PRO A 481 -0.83 -29.21 -10.62
C PRO A 481 -1.00 -27.70 -10.76
N MET A 482 0.11 -26.99 -10.86
CA MET A 482 0.14 -25.55 -11.15
C MET A 482 0.42 -25.31 -12.64
N ALA A 483 -0.07 -24.18 -13.16
CA ALA A 483 0.13 -23.74 -14.53
C ALA A 483 1.09 -22.54 -14.59
N CYS A 484 2.05 -22.60 -15.51
CA CYS A 484 2.93 -21.48 -15.82
C CYS A 484 2.10 -20.27 -16.32
N SER A 485 2.27 -19.11 -15.69
CA SER A 485 1.47 -17.90 -15.89
C SER A 485 2.33 -16.63 -15.78
N PRO A 486 3.37 -16.48 -16.61
CA PRO A 486 4.28 -15.34 -16.56
C PRO A 486 3.53 -14.05 -16.92
N ALA A 487 3.90 -12.93 -16.29
CA ALA A 487 3.46 -11.61 -16.75
C ALA A 487 4.22 -11.21 -18.03
N ALA A 488 3.52 -10.62 -18.99
CA ALA A 488 4.15 -10.07 -20.19
C ALA A 488 4.98 -8.83 -19.83
N ASP A 489 6.13 -8.68 -20.48
CA ASP A 489 7.04 -7.52 -20.33
C ASP A 489 7.43 -7.22 -18.87
N ALA A 490 7.54 -8.27 -18.04
CA ALA A 490 7.85 -8.16 -16.63
C ALA A 490 9.27 -7.62 -16.39
N LYS A 491 9.38 -6.60 -15.54
CA LYS A 491 10.66 -6.16 -14.95
C LYS A 491 10.96 -6.83 -13.61
N ILE A 492 9.95 -7.44 -13.00
CA ILE A 492 10.01 -8.15 -11.72
C ILE A 492 10.15 -9.64 -12.03
N ALA A 493 11.23 -10.28 -11.56
CA ALA A 493 11.55 -11.66 -11.89
C ALA A 493 10.48 -12.63 -11.40
N GLU A 494 9.93 -12.39 -10.21
CA GLU A 494 8.84 -13.17 -9.60
C GLU A 494 7.61 -13.24 -10.51
N GLN A 495 7.33 -12.17 -11.25
CA GLN A 495 6.22 -12.13 -12.19
C GLN A 495 6.54 -12.86 -13.50
N ALA A 496 7.80 -12.86 -13.95
CA ALA A 496 8.25 -13.60 -15.12
C ALA A 496 8.33 -15.11 -14.87
N ASP A 497 8.63 -15.51 -13.64
CA ASP A 497 8.77 -16.90 -13.21
C ASP A 497 7.48 -17.47 -12.59
N ARG A 498 6.34 -16.79 -12.77
CA ARG A 498 5.12 -17.07 -12.04
C ARG A 498 4.41 -18.34 -12.48
N TRP A 499 3.99 -19.14 -11.51
CA TRP A 499 3.08 -20.28 -11.64
C TRP A 499 1.86 -20.09 -10.73
N THR A 500 0.70 -20.56 -11.17
CA THR A 500 -0.55 -20.43 -10.41
C THR A 500 -1.26 -21.78 -10.29
N GLY A 501 -1.83 -22.04 -9.12
CA GLY A 501 -2.59 -23.25 -8.82
C GLY A 501 -3.76 -22.96 -7.91
N VAL A 502 -4.63 -23.95 -7.74
CA VAL A 502 -5.86 -23.80 -6.96
C VAL A 502 -6.03 -25.02 -6.07
N ILE A 503 -6.16 -24.78 -4.76
CA ILE A 503 -6.69 -25.75 -3.81
C ILE A 503 -8.22 -25.60 -3.84
N PRO A 504 -8.99 -26.67 -4.09
CA PRO A 504 -10.45 -26.64 -4.06
C PRO A 504 -11.00 -26.18 -2.70
N PRO A 505 -12.29 -25.81 -2.62
CA PRO A 505 -12.92 -25.40 -1.37
C PRO A 505 -12.77 -26.45 -0.27
N LEU A 506 -12.48 -25.98 0.94
CA LEU A 506 -12.20 -26.86 2.09
C LEU A 506 -13.48 -27.42 2.73
N GLY A 507 -14.64 -26.80 2.46
CA GLY A 507 -15.91 -27.09 3.12
C GLY A 507 -16.00 -26.51 4.54
N THR A 508 -17.18 -26.62 5.16
CA THR A 508 -17.47 -26.01 6.47
C THR A 508 -16.58 -26.60 7.56
N GLY A 509 -15.82 -25.74 8.26
CA GLY A 509 -14.85 -26.14 9.28
C GLY A 509 -13.66 -26.92 8.73
N GLY A 510 -13.49 -26.92 7.40
CA GLY A 510 -12.39 -27.58 6.72
C GLY A 510 -11.09 -26.84 6.95
N PHE A 511 -10.06 -27.56 7.37
CA PHE A 511 -8.71 -27.03 7.51
C PHE A 511 -7.73 -27.97 6.83
N GLY A 512 -6.53 -27.47 6.59
CA GLY A 512 -5.45 -28.29 6.10
C GLY A 512 -4.15 -27.52 6.08
N ARG A 513 -3.15 -28.11 5.45
CA ARG A 513 -1.84 -27.50 5.32
C ARG A 513 -1.20 -27.90 4.00
N PHE A 514 -0.40 -27.04 3.39
CA PHE A 514 0.24 -27.34 2.11
C PHE A 514 1.71 -26.94 2.06
N GLN A 515 2.40 -27.56 1.10
CA GLN A 515 3.68 -27.16 0.56
C GLN A 515 3.57 -27.21 -0.98
N VAL A 516 4.54 -26.63 -1.67
CA VAL A 516 4.63 -26.64 -3.13
C VAL A 516 5.91 -27.36 -3.53
N MET A 517 5.82 -28.30 -4.47
CA MET A 517 6.94 -29.04 -5.01
C MET A 517 7.21 -28.63 -6.46
N ALA A 518 8.45 -28.30 -6.78
CA ALA A 518 8.90 -28.04 -8.14
C ALA A 518 9.78 -29.19 -8.64
N ILE A 519 9.64 -29.56 -9.91
CA ILE A 519 10.44 -30.58 -10.59
C ILE A 519 11.00 -29.96 -11.87
N ASP A 520 12.29 -30.18 -12.15
CA ASP A 520 12.93 -29.70 -13.38
C ASP A 520 12.97 -30.78 -14.48
N ALA A 521 13.48 -30.44 -15.67
CA ALA A 521 13.56 -31.38 -16.78
C ALA A 521 14.60 -32.51 -16.58
N LYS A 522 15.43 -32.43 -15.54
CA LYS A 522 16.37 -33.49 -15.12
C LYS A 522 15.78 -34.38 -14.01
N GLU A 523 14.51 -34.21 -13.67
CA GLU A 523 13.82 -34.90 -12.57
C GLU A 523 14.37 -34.56 -11.18
N ALA A 524 15.17 -33.50 -11.05
CA ALA A 524 15.53 -32.95 -9.74
C ALA A 524 14.34 -32.17 -9.17
N SER A 525 14.20 -32.17 -7.85
CA SER A 525 13.03 -31.55 -7.20
C SER A 525 13.38 -30.82 -5.91
N SER A 526 12.54 -29.87 -5.55
CA SER A 526 12.58 -29.13 -4.29
C SER A 526 11.16 -28.85 -3.79
N ILE A 527 11.05 -28.58 -2.49
CA ILE A 527 9.79 -28.27 -1.81
C ILE A 527 9.92 -26.94 -1.08
N TYR A 528 8.87 -26.14 -1.10
CA TYR A 528 8.75 -24.89 -0.35
C TYR A 528 7.41 -24.78 0.40
N PRO A 529 7.38 -24.32 1.66
CA PRO A 529 8.54 -24.12 2.53
C PRO A 529 9.32 -25.43 2.76
N ARG A 530 10.64 -25.34 2.99
CA ARG A 530 11.52 -26.53 3.04
C ARG A 530 11.19 -27.52 4.17
N LYS A 531 10.74 -27.01 5.32
CA LYS A 531 10.45 -27.79 6.53
C LYS A 531 9.02 -27.60 7.05
N ASP A 532 8.54 -26.37 7.03
CA ASP A 532 7.23 -26.03 7.57
C ASP A 532 6.12 -26.22 6.54
N TYR A 533 4.89 -26.21 7.03
CA TYR A 533 3.69 -26.17 6.20
C TYR A 533 3.01 -24.82 6.33
N ILE A 534 2.38 -24.39 5.24
CA ILE A 534 1.44 -23.28 5.28
C ILE A 534 0.09 -23.84 5.73
N PHE A 535 -0.44 -23.33 6.82
CA PHE A 535 -1.75 -23.75 7.36
C PHE A 535 -2.86 -22.88 6.78
N ILE A 536 -3.95 -23.52 6.36
CA ILE A 536 -5.17 -22.87 5.89
C ILE A 536 -6.37 -23.43 6.63
N ASN A 537 -7.28 -22.56 7.04
CA ASN A 537 -8.50 -22.94 7.72
C ASN A 537 -9.67 -22.19 7.10
N ALA A 538 -10.75 -22.90 6.78
CA ALA A 538 -11.99 -22.28 6.37
C ALA A 538 -12.68 -21.66 7.59
N THR A 539 -13.02 -20.39 7.48
CA THR A 539 -13.79 -19.69 8.53
C THR A 539 -15.13 -20.42 8.71
N GLU A 540 -15.49 -20.76 9.95
CA GLU A 540 -16.79 -21.38 10.23
C GLU A 540 -17.90 -20.37 9.92
N ILE A 541 -18.80 -20.70 8.98
CA ILE A 541 -20.04 -19.94 8.79
C ILE A 541 -20.86 -20.14 10.06
N GLN A 542 -20.92 -19.13 10.92
CA GLN A 542 -22.04 -19.06 11.85
C GLN A 542 -23.29 -18.81 11.02
N ASP A 543 -24.25 -19.74 11.09
CA ASP A 543 -25.58 -19.57 10.53
C ASP A 543 -26.31 -18.50 11.35
N VAL A 544 -25.96 -17.24 11.09
CA VAL A 544 -26.69 -16.10 11.59
C VAL A 544 -27.70 -15.76 10.53
N SER A 545 -28.95 -15.64 10.94
CA SER A 545 -30.04 -15.21 10.09
C SER A 545 -29.97 -13.73 9.70
N LEU A 546 -28.78 -13.11 9.78
CA LEU A 546 -28.49 -11.75 9.33
C LEU A 546 -27.61 -11.84 8.09
N LYS A 547 -28.09 -11.29 6.97
CA LYS A 547 -27.43 -11.40 5.67
C LYS A 547 -27.25 -10.02 5.04
N ILE A 548 -26.22 -9.86 4.22
CA ILE A 548 -26.13 -8.73 3.29
C ILE A 548 -27.13 -9.02 2.15
N ASN A 549 -28.08 -8.12 1.92
CA ASN A 549 -29.21 -8.33 1.01
C ASN A 549 -29.05 -7.64 -0.34
N GLU A 550 -28.62 -6.38 -0.35
CA GLU A 550 -28.49 -5.55 -1.54
C GLU A 550 -27.43 -4.48 -1.27
N PHE A 551 -26.69 -4.03 -2.28
CA PHE A 551 -25.84 -2.85 -2.16
C PHE A 551 -25.79 -2.07 -3.48
N LEU A 552 -25.42 -0.80 -3.37
CA LEU A 552 -25.17 0.10 -4.49
C LEU A 552 -23.83 0.79 -4.25
N ALA A 553 -22.82 0.48 -5.07
CA ALA A 553 -21.45 1.00 -4.95
C ALA A 553 -21.13 2.15 -5.92
N SER A 554 -22.17 2.68 -6.59
CA SER A 554 -22.08 3.88 -7.41
C SER A 554 -23.49 4.47 -7.55
N ASN A 555 -23.80 5.45 -6.71
CA ASN A 555 -25.09 6.11 -6.66
C ASN A 555 -24.97 7.56 -7.15
N GLU A 556 -25.71 7.95 -8.19
CA GLU A 556 -25.71 9.34 -8.68
C GLU A 556 -27.10 9.97 -8.68
N ALA A 557 -28.16 9.17 -8.78
CA ALA A 557 -29.51 9.71 -8.94
C ALA A 557 -30.63 8.84 -8.35
N THR A 558 -30.35 7.65 -7.83
CA THR A 558 -31.40 6.69 -7.50
C THR A 558 -31.99 6.90 -6.11
N ASN A 559 -31.15 6.88 -5.07
CA ASN A 559 -31.58 6.97 -3.68
C ASN A 559 -30.72 8.01 -2.96
N SER A 560 -31.32 8.93 -2.23
CA SER A 560 -30.55 9.86 -1.38
C SER A 560 -30.66 9.47 0.08
N ASP A 561 -29.66 9.85 0.86
CA ASP A 561 -29.73 9.83 2.32
C ASP A 561 -30.66 10.94 2.86
N ASP A 562 -30.67 11.10 4.20
CA ASP A 562 -31.46 12.12 4.89
C ASP A 562 -30.90 13.55 4.70
N ALA A 563 -29.64 13.70 4.27
CA ALA A 563 -29.02 14.97 3.89
C ALA A 563 -29.32 15.37 2.44
N GLY A 564 -29.78 14.42 1.61
CA GLY A 564 -30.06 14.59 0.19
C GLY A 564 -28.90 14.23 -0.72
N ASP A 565 -27.86 13.59 -0.18
CA ASP A 565 -26.68 13.13 -0.89
C ASP A 565 -26.88 11.71 -1.42
N TYR A 566 -26.28 11.42 -2.58
CA TYR A 566 -26.43 10.14 -3.29
C TYR A 566 -25.24 9.23 -2.96
N ASP A 567 -25.18 8.73 -1.74
CA ASP A 567 -24.06 7.89 -1.29
C ASP A 567 -24.27 6.41 -1.55
N ASP A 568 -23.16 5.67 -1.53
CA ASP A 568 -23.16 4.22 -1.61
C ASP A 568 -23.82 3.64 -0.35
N TRP A 569 -24.36 2.43 -0.45
CA TRP A 569 -24.99 1.81 0.70
C TRP A 569 -24.99 0.29 0.61
N VAL A 570 -25.07 -0.32 1.78
CA VAL A 570 -25.27 -1.75 1.99
C VAL A 570 -26.56 -1.96 2.76
N GLU A 571 -27.38 -2.89 2.32
CA GLU A 571 -28.59 -3.33 3.00
C GLU A 571 -28.37 -4.68 3.69
N LEU A 572 -28.81 -4.78 4.94
CA LEU A 572 -28.88 -6.03 5.70
C LEU A 572 -30.33 -6.52 5.80
N VAL A 573 -30.54 -7.83 5.79
CA VAL A 573 -31.85 -8.47 6.04
C VAL A 573 -31.75 -9.49 7.16
N ASN A 574 -32.73 -9.50 8.05
CA ASN A 574 -32.91 -10.57 9.02
C ASN A 574 -33.84 -11.65 8.44
N THR A 575 -33.29 -12.78 8.01
CA THR A 575 -34.04 -13.93 7.45
C THR A 575 -34.62 -14.87 8.52
N GLY A 576 -34.38 -14.59 9.80
CA GLY A 576 -34.72 -15.47 10.92
C GLY A 576 -36.07 -15.18 11.55
N GLU A 577 -36.42 -15.97 12.56
CA GLU A 577 -37.66 -15.80 13.35
C GLU A 577 -37.46 -14.97 14.64
N GLN A 578 -36.23 -14.55 14.93
CA GLN A 578 -35.87 -13.80 16.13
C GLN A 578 -35.29 -12.43 15.80
N THR A 579 -35.57 -11.46 16.67
CA THR A 579 -34.97 -10.13 16.64
C THR A 579 -33.45 -10.21 16.86
N ILE A 580 -32.67 -9.51 16.03
CA ILE A 580 -31.19 -9.50 16.09
C ILE A 580 -30.70 -8.17 16.65
N ALA A 581 -29.82 -8.20 17.65
CA ALA A 581 -29.12 -7.02 18.12
C ALA A 581 -27.92 -6.74 17.22
N LEU A 582 -27.78 -5.49 16.76
CA LEU A 582 -26.68 -5.09 15.89
C LEU A 582 -25.49 -4.51 16.67
N SER A 583 -25.73 -4.07 17.90
CA SER A 583 -24.73 -3.47 18.78
C SER A 583 -23.47 -4.34 18.86
N GLY A 584 -22.32 -3.75 18.51
CA GLY A 584 -21.01 -4.40 18.62
C GLY A 584 -20.59 -5.26 17.43
N LEU A 585 -21.48 -5.56 16.48
CA LEU A 585 -21.12 -6.17 15.19
C LEU A 585 -20.23 -5.21 14.38
N TYR A 586 -19.54 -5.72 13.37
CA TYR A 586 -18.73 -4.91 12.47
C TYR A 586 -19.18 -5.05 11.01
N LEU A 587 -19.00 -3.99 10.23
CA LEU A 587 -19.04 -4.02 8.77
C LEU A 587 -17.65 -3.62 8.25
N THR A 588 -17.19 -4.29 7.19
CA THR A 588 -15.89 -4.00 6.58
C THR A 588 -15.94 -4.19 5.08
N ASP A 589 -15.13 -3.43 4.36
CA ASP A 589 -14.77 -3.63 2.95
C ASP A 589 -13.37 -4.28 2.79
N LYS A 590 -12.66 -4.55 3.91
CA LYS A 590 -11.28 -5.02 3.94
C LYS A 590 -11.17 -6.45 4.51
N PRO A 591 -10.70 -7.44 3.73
CA PRO A 591 -10.53 -8.81 4.21
C PRO A 591 -9.40 -8.97 5.24
N ASP A 592 -8.47 -8.00 5.31
CA ASP A 592 -7.36 -7.92 6.25
C ASP A 592 -7.66 -7.04 7.48
N ASN A 593 -8.79 -6.34 7.51
CA ASN A 593 -9.28 -5.58 8.66
C ASN A 593 -10.77 -5.85 8.91
N LEU A 594 -11.07 -6.92 9.62
CA LEU A 594 -12.45 -7.36 9.89
C LEU A 594 -13.23 -6.46 10.87
N THR A 595 -12.55 -5.54 11.56
CA THR A 595 -13.15 -4.67 12.59
C THR A 595 -13.23 -3.20 12.14
N LYS A 596 -13.24 -2.94 10.82
CA LYS A 596 -13.08 -1.60 10.24
C LYS A 596 -14.12 -0.59 10.74
N TRP A 597 -15.40 -0.92 10.67
CA TRP A 597 -16.49 -0.11 11.21
C TRP A 597 -17.33 -0.93 12.18
N GLN A 598 -17.56 -0.41 13.40
CA GLN A 598 -18.37 -1.09 14.41
C GLN A 598 -19.75 -0.45 14.52
N PHE A 599 -20.80 -1.27 14.53
CA PHE A 599 -22.13 -0.81 14.89
C PHE A 599 -22.11 -0.23 16.32
N PRO A 600 -22.60 1.02 16.51
CA PRO A 600 -22.57 1.72 17.80
C PRO A 600 -23.12 0.88 18.97
N PHE A 601 -22.51 1.03 20.15
CA PHE A 601 -23.03 0.41 21.36
C PHE A 601 -24.42 0.96 21.72
N GLY A 602 -25.40 0.07 21.88
CA GLY A 602 -26.81 0.46 21.99
C GLY A 602 -27.48 0.69 20.62
N GLY A 603 -26.82 0.28 19.54
CA GLY A 603 -27.38 0.19 18.19
C GLY A 603 -28.69 -0.59 18.19
N GLY A 604 -29.57 -0.22 17.27
CA GLY A 604 -30.92 -0.76 17.14
C GLY A 604 -30.94 -2.28 16.96
N VAL A 605 -32.16 -2.80 16.98
CA VAL A 605 -32.44 -4.20 16.70
C VAL A 605 -33.06 -4.34 15.31
N LEU A 606 -32.74 -5.44 14.63
CA LEU A 606 -33.36 -5.79 13.36
C LEU A 606 -34.40 -6.90 13.59
N GLU A 607 -35.67 -6.58 13.39
CA GLU A 607 -36.78 -7.53 13.57
C GLU A 607 -36.79 -8.60 12.47
N PRO A 608 -37.43 -9.77 12.70
CA PRO A 608 -37.63 -10.80 11.68
C PRO A 608 -38.21 -10.24 10.37
N GLY A 609 -37.53 -10.50 9.25
CA GLY A 609 -37.90 -10.04 7.91
C GLY A 609 -37.70 -8.54 7.65
N ALA A 610 -37.07 -7.80 8.58
CA ALA A 610 -36.79 -6.39 8.41
C ALA A 610 -35.46 -6.16 7.66
N PHE A 611 -35.39 -5.01 7.00
CA PHE A 611 -34.23 -4.51 6.26
C PHE A 611 -33.59 -3.34 6.99
N LEU A 612 -32.27 -3.20 6.87
CA LEU A 612 -31.52 -2.05 7.36
C LEU A 612 -30.58 -1.55 6.28
N VAL A 613 -30.73 -0.28 5.91
CA VAL A 613 -29.76 0.41 5.05
C VAL A 613 -28.67 1.03 5.92
N VAL A 614 -27.42 0.79 5.52
CA VAL A 614 -26.21 1.38 6.08
C VAL A 614 -25.51 2.14 4.95
N TRP A 615 -25.34 3.45 5.13
CA TRP A 615 -24.65 4.31 4.16
C TRP A 615 -23.14 4.11 4.27
N CYS A 616 -22.48 4.02 3.12
CA CYS A 616 -21.05 3.82 2.99
C CYS A 616 -20.43 5.09 2.39
N ASP A 617 -20.21 6.08 3.25
CA ASP A 617 -19.97 7.47 2.84
C ASP A 617 -18.81 8.15 3.57
N GLU A 618 -18.10 7.46 4.46
CA GLU A 618 -17.01 8.02 5.29
C GLU A 618 -17.46 9.13 6.27
N ASP A 619 -18.76 9.21 6.61
CA ASP A 619 -19.31 10.29 7.44
C ASP A 619 -20.12 9.79 8.65
N GLU A 620 -19.41 9.28 9.66
CA GLU A 620 -20.02 8.78 10.90
C GLU A 620 -20.73 9.87 11.74
N GLU A 621 -20.57 11.15 11.41
CA GLU A 621 -21.22 12.26 12.15
C GLU A 621 -22.69 12.47 11.71
N GLN A 622 -23.11 11.86 10.60
CA GLN A 622 -24.48 11.97 10.10
C GLN A 622 -25.50 11.16 10.90
N ILE A 623 -26.75 11.56 10.79
CA ILE A 623 -27.87 10.88 11.46
C ILE A 623 -28.19 9.61 10.70
N GLY A 624 -27.88 8.45 11.28
CA GLY A 624 -28.18 7.16 10.69
C GLY A 624 -27.09 6.16 11.00
N TYR A 625 -26.96 5.15 10.15
CA TYR A 625 -25.77 4.30 10.12
C TYR A 625 -24.95 4.68 8.89
N HIS A 626 -23.79 5.25 9.15
CA HIS A 626 -22.84 5.76 8.17
C HIS A 626 -21.48 5.16 8.51
N THR A 627 -20.84 4.48 7.56
CA THR A 627 -19.58 3.79 7.79
C THR A 627 -18.38 4.69 7.58
N ASN A 628 -17.25 4.40 8.25
CA ASN A 628 -15.96 5.06 8.01
C ASN A 628 -15.26 4.62 6.71
N PHE A 629 -16.03 4.16 5.72
CA PHE A 629 -15.57 3.71 4.41
C PHE A 629 -16.66 3.89 3.34
N LYS A 630 -16.25 3.92 2.07
CA LYS A 630 -17.12 3.84 0.88
C LYS A 630 -16.90 2.52 0.13
N LEU A 631 -17.81 2.17 -0.78
CA LEU A 631 -17.66 0.99 -1.63
C LEU A 631 -16.97 1.35 -2.96
N SER A 632 -16.11 0.47 -3.48
CA SER A 632 -15.52 0.66 -4.82
C SER A 632 -16.42 0.12 -5.94
N ALA A 633 -16.80 1.00 -6.88
CA ALA A 633 -17.46 0.59 -8.13
C ALA A 633 -16.60 -0.33 -9.01
N GLY A 634 -15.28 -0.39 -8.80
CA GLY A 634 -14.36 -1.31 -9.53
C GLY A 634 -14.44 -2.77 -9.07
N GLY A 635 -15.19 -3.04 -8.00
CA GLY A 635 -15.27 -4.33 -7.34
C GLY A 635 -14.39 -4.39 -6.09
N GLU A 636 -14.95 -4.94 -5.02
CA GLU A 636 -14.30 -5.08 -3.73
C GLU A 636 -14.89 -6.25 -2.93
N PHE A 637 -14.55 -6.33 -1.66
CA PHE A 637 -15.10 -7.23 -0.65
C PHE A 637 -16.00 -6.43 0.28
N ILE A 638 -17.08 -7.02 0.80
CA ILE A 638 -17.86 -6.52 1.93
C ILE A 638 -18.11 -7.71 2.86
N ALA A 639 -17.95 -7.50 4.16
CA ALA A 639 -18.33 -8.48 5.18
C ALA A 639 -19.01 -7.84 6.38
N LEU A 640 -20.00 -8.57 6.88
CA LEU A 640 -20.58 -8.41 8.20
C LEU A 640 -19.86 -9.38 9.16
N VAL A 641 -19.41 -8.90 10.30
CA VAL A 641 -18.56 -9.64 11.25
C VAL A 641 -19.18 -9.58 12.65
N ALA A 642 -19.07 -10.66 13.41
CA ALA A 642 -19.60 -10.80 14.75
C ALA A 642 -18.88 -9.91 15.77
N GLU A 643 -19.45 -9.79 16.97
CA GLU A 643 -18.91 -8.97 18.07
C GLU A 643 -17.52 -9.39 18.56
N ASP A 644 -17.06 -10.59 18.22
CA ASP A 644 -15.71 -11.08 18.53
C ASP A 644 -14.63 -10.50 17.60
N GLY A 645 -15.04 -9.77 16.55
CA GLY A 645 -14.15 -9.12 15.58
C GLY A 645 -13.44 -10.07 14.62
N VAL A 646 -13.76 -11.37 14.64
CA VAL A 646 -13.09 -12.38 13.80
C VAL A 646 -14.05 -13.32 13.07
N THR A 647 -15.26 -13.53 13.60
CA THR A 647 -16.24 -14.44 12.99
C THR A 647 -17.04 -13.70 11.91
N ILE A 648 -16.82 -14.03 10.63
CA ILE A 648 -17.61 -13.47 9.52
C ILE A 648 -19.02 -14.09 9.56
N ILE A 649 -20.04 -13.22 9.56
CA ILE A 649 -21.46 -13.57 9.54
C ILE A 649 -21.95 -13.77 8.10
N ASP A 650 -21.67 -12.80 7.23
CA ASP A 650 -21.99 -12.87 5.80
C ASP A 650 -20.99 -12.00 5.04
N SER A 651 -20.61 -12.41 3.85
CA SER A 651 -19.67 -11.65 3.02
C SER A 651 -19.95 -11.83 1.55
N LEU A 652 -19.48 -10.86 0.77
CA LEU A 652 -19.53 -10.88 -0.68
C LEU A 652 -18.27 -10.22 -1.25
N SER A 653 -17.60 -10.90 -2.17
CA SER A 653 -16.71 -10.25 -3.14
C SER A 653 -17.48 -10.00 -4.43
N PHE A 654 -17.44 -8.77 -4.93
CA PHE A 654 -18.15 -8.34 -6.12
C PHE A 654 -17.20 -7.69 -7.13
N GLY A 655 -17.55 -7.77 -8.42
CA GLY A 655 -16.78 -7.16 -9.50
C GLY A 655 -17.25 -5.74 -9.83
N GLU A 656 -16.86 -5.24 -10.99
CA GLU A 656 -17.26 -3.91 -11.48
C GLU A 656 -18.79 -3.69 -11.45
N GLN A 657 -19.21 -2.56 -10.89
CA GLN A 657 -20.61 -2.14 -10.74
C GLN A 657 -20.93 -1.00 -11.70
N ALA A 658 -22.18 -0.98 -12.18
CA ALA A 658 -22.68 0.12 -12.99
C ALA A 658 -23.37 1.16 -12.10
N THR A 659 -23.19 2.44 -12.42
CA THR A 659 -23.87 3.54 -11.74
C THR A 659 -25.39 3.36 -11.75
N ASP A 660 -26.03 3.60 -10.60
CA ASP A 660 -27.47 3.49 -10.38
C ASP A 660 -28.05 2.07 -10.59
N VAL A 661 -27.19 1.04 -10.56
CA VAL A 661 -27.59 -0.38 -10.64
C VAL A 661 -27.08 -1.09 -9.39
N SER A 662 -27.99 -1.54 -8.53
CA SER A 662 -27.63 -2.29 -7.33
C SER A 662 -27.39 -3.77 -7.65
N PHE A 663 -26.66 -4.43 -6.76
CA PHE A 663 -26.45 -5.87 -6.79
C PHE A 663 -26.98 -6.46 -5.48
N GLY A 664 -27.87 -7.45 -5.59
CA GLY A 664 -28.60 -7.96 -4.42
C GLY A 664 -29.05 -9.41 -4.59
N ARG A 665 -29.54 -9.98 -3.49
CA ARG A 665 -30.04 -11.35 -3.39
C ARG A 665 -31.48 -11.46 -3.88
N PHE A 666 -31.81 -12.50 -4.65
CA PHE A 666 -33.21 -12.77 -5.02
C PHE A 666 -33.56 -14.26 -4.92
N PRO A 667 -34.56 -14.63 -4.10
CA PRO A 667 -35.30 -13.79 -3.12
C PRO A 667 -34.40 -13.20 -2.03
N ASP A 668 -34.94 -12.29 -1.19
CA ASP A 668 -34.19 -11.65 -0.09
C ASP A 668 -33.46 -12.68 0.77
N GLY A 669 -32.18 -12.42 1.05
CA GLY A 669 -31.32 -13.29 1.85
C GLY A 669 -30.95 -14.65 1.23
N ALA A 670 -31.32 -14.93 -0.03
CA ALA A 670 -30.96 -16.16 -0.74
C ALA A 670 -29.52 -16.11 -1.31
N ASP A 671 -28.92 -17.27 -1.60
CA ASP A 671 -27.55 -17.36 -2.14
C ASP A 671 -27.38 -16.84 -3.58
N VAL A 672 -28.46 -16.48 -4.24
CA VAL A 672 -28.46 -16.03 -5.64
C VAL A 672 -28.38 -14.51 -5.70
N TRP A 673 -27.26 -14.00 -6.24
CA TRP A 673 -27.05 -12.58 -6.50
C TRP A 673 -27.37 -12.20 -7.95
N GLN A 674 -28.00 -11.05 -8.15
CA GLN A 674 -28.30 -10.49 -9.47
C GLN A 674 -28.31 -8.95 -9.44
N GLN A 675 -28.23 -8.33 -10.63
CA GLN A 675 -28.31 -6.88 -10.78
C GLN A 675 -29.77 -6.40 -10.82
N PHE A 676 -30.04 -5.25 -10.19
CA PHE A 676 -31.33 -4.57 -10.22
C PHE A 676 -31.19 -3.16 -10.81
N ASN A 677 -31.87 -2.92 -11.93
CA ASN A 677 -31.94 -1.58 -12.54
C ASN A 677 -32.89 -0.63 -11.77
N VAL A 678 -33.55 -1.13 -10.73
CA VAL A 678 -34.38 -0.36 -9.80
C VAL A 678 -33.99 -0.84 -8.41
N PRO A 679 -33.01 -0.20 -7.77
CA PRO A 679 -32.61 -0.51 -6.41
C PRO A 679 -33.77 -0.43 -5.42
N THR A 680 -33.75 -1.27 -4.39
CA THR A 680 -34.85 -1.45 -3.43
C THR A 680 -34.45 -1.22 -1.96
N PRO A 681 -33.72 -0.14 -1.62
CA PRO A 681 -33.31 0.08 -0.23
C PRO A 681 -34.50 0.18 0.72
N GLY A 682 -34.43 -0.59 1.80
CA GLY A 682 -35.45 -0.76 2.82
C GLY A 682 -36.62 -1.67 2.41
N LEU A 683 -36.57 -2.33 1.25
CA LEU A 683 -37.67 -3.10 0.65
C LEU A 683 -37.18 -4.43 0.07
N SER A 684 -38.11 -5.38 -0.09
CA SER A 684 -37.82 -6.65 -0.76
C SER A 684 -37.38 -6.46 -2.22
N ASN A 685 -36.32 -7.17 -2.61
CA ASN A 685 -35.77 -7.21 -3.95
C ASN A 685 -36.78 -7.80 -4.95
N GLN A 686 -36.95 -7.18 -6.12
CA GLN A 686 -37.93 -7.61 -7.14
C GLN A 686 -37.25 -7.94 -8.49
N SER A 687 -37.54 -9.12 -9.06
CA SER A 687 -36.98 -9.50 -10.37
C SER A 687 -37.48 -8.58 -11.49
N GLY A 688 -36.57 -7.91 -12.19
CA GLY A 688 -36.87 -6.90 -13.21
C GLY A 688 -37.63 -7.43 -14.43
N ALA A 689 -38.92 -7.10 -14.51
CA ALA A 689 -39.64 -6.91 -15.76
C ALA A 689 -40.49 -5.64 -15.63
N ASN A 690 -40.08 -4.57 -16.31
CA ASN A 690 -40.77 -3.27 -16.48
C ASN A 690 -41.98 -3.05 -15.56
N ILE A 691 -41.77 -2.39 -14.43
CA ILE A 691 -42.87 -1.86 -13.63
C ILE A 691 -43.07 -0.41 -14.05
N ASP A 692 -44.25 -0.12 -14.59
CA ASP A 692 -44.74 1.21 -14.92
C ASP A 692 -44.43 2.19 -13.79
N LYS A 693 -43.92 3.37 -14.16
CA LYS A 693 -43.62 4.53 -13.29
C LYS A 693 -44.82 5.11 -12.52
N ASN A 694 -45.91 4.36 -12.38
CA ASN A 694 -47.20 4.76 -11.82
C ASN A 694 -47.76 3.84 -10.71
N LEU A 695 -46.99 2.91 -10.16
CA LEU A 695 -47.40 2.15 -8.96
C LEU A 695 -46.68 2.67 -7.73
N PHE A 696 -47.01 3.90 -7.34
CA PHE A 696 -46.74 4.38 -5.99
C PHE A 696 -47.65 3.64 -4.99
N VAL A 697 -47.00 3.04 -4.00
CA VAL A 697 -47.51 2.66 -2.67
C VAL A 697 -48.46 1.45 -2.63
N SER A 698 -47.92 0.31 -2.17
CA SER A 698 -48.75 -0.80 -1.67
C SER A 698 -48.90 -0.71 -0.15
N GLY A 699 -49.98 -0.09 0.31
CA GLY A 699 -50.50 -0.31 1.67
C GLY A 699 -50.86 0.94 2.47
N PHE A 700 -51.99 0.85 3.17
CA PHE A 700 -52.41 1.81 4.17
C PHE A 700 -51.59 1.59 5.45
N SER A 701 -50.89 2.61 5.97
CA SER A 701 -49.97 2.44 7.11
C SER A 701 -49.97 3.63 8.07
N LEU A 702 -49.67 3.36 9.34
CA LEU A 702 -49.33 4.34 10.38
C LEU A 702 -47.91 4.01 10.85
N ALA A 703 -46.95 4.86 10.53
CA ALA A 703 -45.55 4.68 10.90
C ALA A 703 -45.32 4.98 12.39
N GLN A 704 -44.28 4.39 12.96
CA GLN A 704 -43.85 4.72 14.31
C GLN A 704 -43.41 6.19 14.39
N ASN A 705 -43.71 6.88 15.50
CA ASN A 705 -43.43 8.31 15.60
C ASN A 705 -41.93 8.50 15.78
N TYR A 706 -41.37 9.55 15.19
CA TYR A 706 -39.96 9.88 15.33
C TYR A 706 -39.78 11.33 15.81
N PRO A 707 -38.95 11.56 16.84
CA PRO A 707 -38.27 10.55 17.67
C PRO A 707 -39.27 9.78 18.57
N ASN A 708 -38.89 8.58 19.05
CA ASN A 708 -39.57 7.84 20.12
C ASN A 708 -38.58 6.93 20.89
N PRO A 709 -38.26 7.21 22.16
CA PRO A 709 -38.85 8.25 23.00
C PRO A 709 -38.56 9.67 22.50
N PHE A 710 -39.47 10.61 22.74
CA PHE A 710 -39.30 12.01 22.35
C PHE A 710 -39.30 12.95 23.55
N ASN A 711 -38.62 14.09 23.39
CA ASN A 711 -38.68 15.20 24.32
C ASN A 711 -39.47 16.36 23.70
N ALA A 712 -40.55 16.77 24.37
CA ALA A 712 -41.47 17.84 24.01
C ALA A 712 -42.25 17.70 22.68
N SER A 713 -41.68 17.21 21.57
CA SER A 713 -42.41 17.01 20.32
C SER A 713 -41.94 15.82 19.48
N THR A 714 -42.84 15.27 18.66
CA THR A 714 -42.58 14.13 17.75
C THR A 714 -43.38 14.26 16.45
N MET A 715 -42.95 13.55 15.40
CA MET A 715 -43.63 13.47 14.11
C MET A 715 -44.36 12.14 13.96
N ILE A 716 -45.60 12.18 13.49
CA ILE A 716 -46.46 11.04 13.20
C ILE A 716 -46.72 11.00 11.70
N GLU A 717 -46.37 9.90 11.05
CA GLU A 717 -46.52 9.74 9.61
C GLU A 717 -47.49 8.61 9.28
N TYR A 718 -48.35 8.82 8.27
CA TYR A 718 -49.31 7.82 7.82
C TYR A 718 -49.62 7.96 6.34
N ASN A 719 -50.06 6.88 5.71
CA ASN A 719 -50.36 6.81 4.29
C ASN A 719 -51.79 6.35 4.04
N LEU A 720 -52.52 7.08 3.19
CA LEU A 720 -53.85 6.72 2.72
C LEU A 720 -53.78 6.21 1.27
N THR A 721 -54.27 4.99 1.03
CA THR A 721 -54.34 4.39 -0.32
C THR A 721 -55.51 4.88 -1.16
N GLU A 722 -56.54 5.44 -0.53
CA GLU A 722 -57.72 6.02 -1.18
C GLU A 722 -58.24 7.22 -0.38
N LYS A 723 -59.12 8.02 -0.99
CA LYS A 723 -59.76 9.14 -0.31
C LYS A 723 -60.70 8.62 0.78
N GLY A 724 -60.57 9.09 2.02
CA GLY A 724 -61.41 8.65 3.14
C GLY A 724 -61.43 9.64 4.31
N VAL A 725 -62.36 9.42 5.25
CA VAL A 725 -62.39 10.18 6.51
C VAL A 725 -61.31 9.64 7.44
N VAL A 726 -60.48 10.54 7.97
CA VAL A 726 -59.38 10.21 8.89
C VAL A 726 -59.57 10.98 10.20
N GLN A 727 -59.35 10.31 11.34
CA GLN A 727 -59.26 10.96 12.63
C GLN A 727 -58.07 10.43 13.43
N ILE A 728 -57.22 11.33 13.93
CA ILE A 728 -55.99 11.01 14.66
C ILE A 728 -56.07 11.55 16.08
N ASN A 729 -56.04 10.65 17.05
CA ASN A 729 -56.26 10.91 18.46
C ASN A 729 -55.03 10.51 19.28
N ILE A 730 -54.68 11.30 20.27
CA ILE A 730 -53.68 10.97 21.29
C ILE A 730 -54.40 10.59 22.58
N LEU A 731 -54.05 9.43 23.12
CA LEU A 731 -54.62 8.83 24.33
C LEU A 731 -53.51 8.65 25.38
N ASN A 732 -53.85 8.70 26.66
CA ASN A 732 -52.92 8.27 27.72
C ASN A 732 -53.02 6.76 27.98
N ILE A 733 -52.19 6.24 28.89
CA ILE A 733 -52.16 4.81 29.25
C ILE A 733 -53.49 4.25 29.78
N THR A 734 -54.39 5.10 30.27
CA THR A 734 -55.74 4.68 30.72
C THR A 734 -56.79 4.70 29.61
N GLY A 735 -56.40 5.06 28.38
CA GLY A 735 -57.30 5.21 27.23
C GLY A 735 -58.10 6.53 27.23
N GLN A 736 -57.75 7.50 28.08
CA GLN A 736 -58.39 8.82 28.07
C GLN A 736 -57.84 9.65 26.91
N LEU A 737 -58.73 10.25 26.12
CA LEU A 737 -58.39 11.16 25.03
C LEU A 737 -57.71 12.43 25.59
N ILE A 738 -56.49 12.68 25.13
CA ILE A 738 -55.68 13.86 25.45
C ILE A 738 -55.90 14.95 24.38
N ARG A 739 -55.81 14.59 23.10
CA ARG A 739 -55.92 15.55 21.99
C ARG A 739 -56.29 14.86 20.68
N THR A 740 -57.06 15.50 19.82
CA THR A 740 -57.23 15.09 18.41
C THR A 740 -56.32 15.97 17.55
N LEU A 741 -55.38 15.36 16.82
CA LEU A 741 -54.43 16.06 15.95
C LEU A 741 -55.04 16.40 14.59
N TYR A 742 -55.92 15.53 14.08
CA TYR A 742 -56.63 15.75 12.82
C TYR A 742 -57.99 15.04 12.82
N SER A 743 -58.99 15.62 12.15
CA SER A 743 -60.28 14.99 11.88
C SER A 743 -60.91 15.60 10.63
N GLY A 744 -61.08 14.79 9.57
CA GLY A 744 -61.64 15.26 8.29
C GLY A 744 -61.39 14.28 7.14
N GLU A 745 -61.91 14.60 5.96
CA GLU A 745 -61.68 13.82 4.74
C GLU A 745 -60.33 14.20 4.10
N GLN A 746 -59.55 13.21 3.65
CA GLN A 746 -58.25 13.40 3.01
C GLN A 746 -58.13 12.54 1.73
N PRO A 747 -57.53 13.05 0.63
CA PRO A 747 -57.24 12.25 -0.56
C PRO A 747 -56.18 11.17 -0.30
N ALA A 748 -55.98 10.25 -1.25
CA ALA A 748 -54.87 9.31 -1.20
C ALA A 748 -53.52 10.06 -1.18
N GLY A 749 -52.56 9.58 -0.38
CA GLY A 749 -51.23 10.18 -0.23
C GLY A 749 -50.65 10.04 1.18
N GLU A 750 -49.44 10.56 1.32
CA GLU A 750 -48.68 10.56 2.57
C GLU A 750 -48.92 11.84 3.38
N TYR A 751 -49.00 11.68 4.70
CA TYR A 751 -49.29 12.76 5.64
C TYR A 751 -48.35 12.71 6.83
N ARG A 752 -47.87 13.90 7.23
CA ARG A 752 -47.04 14.09 8.41
C ARG A 752 -47.71 15.07 9.37
N LEU A 753 -47.86 14.69 10.64
CA LEU A 753 -48.43 15.50 11.70
C LEU A 753 -47.45 15.62 12.86
N ARG A 754 -47.21 16.86 13.32
CA ARG A 754 -46.41 17.11 14.52
C ARG A 754 -47.31 17.09 15.75
N TRP A 755 -46.89 16.36 16.78
CA TRP A 755 -47.47 16.50 18.12
C TRP A 755 -46.48 17.22 19.05
N ASP A 756 -46.91 18.35 19.62
CA ASP A 756 -46.25 19.03 20.73
C ASP A 756 -46.93 18.64 22.05
N ALA A 757 -46.16 17.97 22.92
CA ALA A 757 -46.56 17.45 24.22
C ALA A 757 -45.89 18.24 25.38
N THR A 758 -45.49 19.50 25.15
CA THR A 758 -44.90 20.36 26.17
C THR A 758 -45.82 20.58 27.38
N ASP A 759 -47.14 20.40 27.25
CA ASP A 759 -48.13 20.48 28.33
C ASP A 759 -48.44 19.13 29.02
N GLN A 760 -47.81 18.02 28.61
CA GLN A 760 -48.06 16.67 29.13
C GLN A 760 -46.93 16.15 30.04
N GLY A 761 -47.22 15.22 30.96
CA GLY A 761 -46.20 14.60 31.82
C GLY A 761 -45.43 13.46 31.14
N SER A 762 -44.18 13.20 31.54
CA SER A 762 -43.41 12.03 31.05
C SER A 762 -44.20 10.74 31.25
N GLY A 763 -44.20 9.86 30.24
CA GLY A 763 -44.99 8.64 30.29
C GLY A 763 -45.33 8.06 28.92
N ILE A 764 -46.17 7.02 28.94
CA ILE A 764 -46.64 6.32 27.74
C ILE A 764 -47.95 6.94 27.25
N TYR A 765 -47.97 7.30 25.97
CA TYR A 765 -49.13 7.75 25.22
C TYR A 765 -49.38 6.81 24.05
N PHE A 766 -50.59 6.84 23.50
CA PHE A 766 -50.94 6.11 22.29
C PHE A 766 -51.48 7.08 21.25
N CYS A 767 -50.96 7.02 20.03
CA CYS A 767 -51.59 7.68 18.89
C CYS A 767 -52.49 6.66 18.22
N GLU A 768 -53.72 7.07 17.92
CA GLU A 768 -54.75 6.24 17.37
C GLU A 768 -55.30 6.90 16.11
N LEU A 769 -55.22 6.18 15.00
CA LEU A 769 -55.71 6.60 13.70
C LEU A 769 -56.97 5.81 13.33
N TRP A 770 -58.04 6.52 13.02
CA TRP A 770 -59.32 5.98 12.57
C TRP A 770 -59.53 6.31 11.11
N THR A 771 -60.02 5.33 10.36
CA THR A 771 -60.67 5.53 9.06
C THR A 771 -62.02 4.84 8.99
N ASP A 772 -62.72 5.01 7.87
CA ASP A 772 -64.01 4.37 7.62
C ASP A 772 -63.93 2.82 7.69
N ALA A 773 -62.75 2.23 7.45
CA ALA A 773 -62.55 0.79 7.37
C ALA A 773 -61.62 0.20 8.45
N HIS A 774 -60.71 1.00 9.04
CA HIS A 774 -59.66 0.49 9.91
C HIS A 774 -59.37 1.40 11.11
N ARG A 775 -58.83 0.80 12.18
CA ARG A 775 -58.33 1.51 13.37
C ARG A 775 -56.94 1.01 13.71
N TYR A 776 -55.97 1.92 13.74
CA TYR A 776 -54.58 1.63 14.07
C TYR A 776 -54.18 2.36 15.33
N MET A 777 -53.25 1.76 16.09
CA MET A 777 -52.74 2.34 17.32
C MET A 777 -51.24 2.11 17.41
N MET A 778 -50.51 3.16 17.80
CA MET A 778 -49.06 3.15 18.00
C MET A 778 -48.72 3.69 19.39
N LYS A 779 -47.71 3.11 20.03
CA LYS A 779 -47.24 3.50 21.37
C LYS A 779 -46.13 4.54 21.26
N MET A 780 -46.29 5.63 21.98
CA MET A 780 -45.33 6.74 22.06
C MET A 780 -44.84 6.94 23.49
N MET A 781 -43.57 7.26 23.67
CA MET A 781 -42.94 7.50 24.97
C MET A 781 -42.43 8.94 25.04
N LEU A 782 -43.01 9.74 25.94
CA LEU A 782 -42.54 11.09 26.22
C LEU A 782 -41.54 11.04 27.39
N LEU A 783 -40.32 11.52 27.17
CA LEU A 783 -39.29 11.73 28.18
C LEU A 783 -39.01 13.23 28.32
N LYS A 784 -39.41 13.79 29.46
CA LYS A 784 -39.00 15.13 29.90
C LYS A 784 -38.00 15.05 31.04
#